data_AF-A0A139H525-F1
#
_entry.id   AF-A0A139H525-F1
#
_cell.length_a   1.000
_cell.length_b   1.000
_cell.length_c   1.000
_cell.angle_alpha   90.00
_cell.angle_beta   90.00
_cell.angle_gamma   90.00
#
_symmetry.space_group_name_H-M   'P 1'
#
loop_
_entity.id
_entity.type
_entity.pdbx_description
1 polymer ?
#
loop_
_entity_poly.entity_id
_entity_poly.type
_entity_poly.pdbx_seq_one_letter_code
_entity_poly.pdbx_strand_id
1 'polypeptide(L)'
;MARGNDKSKTTRTKQHGGRGTTAPKQAQPSDNSGLSLALQQKCLDVFRNALKPQEQPTAVVQEVKGHLYNRDFATAFGTAEYLSVYAARWSPSRALGYMQILSDISKDLFPEQESATAEEGKDFRICCVGGGAGAEVVAIAGWISQQADALPFHRVDSTFVDIAAWGSVVSDLFRASTTPPELSKYASAAAREANSALLEQGLYKIGFQQSDALAIEDEECHELFGKADMVTLMFTLNELYTTSIPKTQKLLARLTAELQAGSYLLVVDSPGSYSAVSVNGAEKKYPMQWLLDYTLVGTGQKRKDDGLAKWQKLTSAGSAISDRAREHAVPDTSVQKTGRYWLNEFRPVSRKGLDNAGILDVTTAIMPGPSHARPATGIALKQSWRFMYEIRFCLVINPICGGVQDEAGDPCKLKAEVGCAVKQFSKATVCMQACRQHVAKLLHLRHARLTSLPYKHQHQLCHHHFAAIRTMAEITHPTIKDGWFREINDMWPGQAMTLKVNQVVHHEKSKYQDVLIFESSDYGMVLVLDNVIQCTERDEFSYQEMITHLGMFSHPKPKKVLVIGGGDGGVLREVVKHESVEEAVLCDIDEAVIRLSKKYLPGMSVGFQHPKVKVHVGDGFKFLADYKDSFDVIITDSSDPDGPAEALFQKPYFQLLHDALREGGVITTQGSENPWLHLSMIVDLKKSCKQVFPVAEYGWTTIPTYPSGQIGFMVCTKDGSRDVKKPLRCVSEEEEEKLFKYYSSKVHEAAFVLPKFAEKALR
;
A
#
# COMPACT_ATOMS: atom_id res chain seq x y z
N MET A 1 45.24 -57.54 -55.63
CA MET A 1 44.49 -58.69 -56.18
C MET A 1 43.97 -59.48 -54.98
N ALA A 2 42.70 -59.82 -54.75
CA ALA A 2 41.41 -59.71 -55.43
C ALA A 2 40.32 -59.70 -54.32
N ARG A 3 39.33 -58.79 -54.33
CA ARG A 3 37.89 -58.97 -54.67
C ARG A 3 37.18 -60.12 -53.91
N GLY A 4 35.97 -59.96 -53.32
CA GLY A 4 35.03 -58.83 -53.34
C GLY A 4 33.68 -59.11 -52.62
N ASN A 5 32.72 -58.22 -52.89
CA ASN A 5 31.26 -58.23 -52.66
C ASN A 5 30.64 -57.82 -51.29
N ASP A 6 30.30 -56.52 -51.21
CA ASP A 6 28.96 -55.91 -51.14
C ASP A 6 27.82 -56.54 -50.30
N LYS A 7 27.26 -55.78 -49.33
CA LYS A 7 25.82 -55.43 -49.18
C LYS A 7 25.45 -54.70 -47.87
N SER A 8 24.59 -53.69 -48.06
CA SER A 8 23.67 -52.92 -47.18
C SER A 8 23.52 -53.26 -45.68
N LYS A 9 23.54 -52.21 -44.83
CA LYS A 9 23.12 -52.24 -43.42
C LYS A 9 21.74 -51.58 -43.21
N THR A 10 20.81 -52.35 -42.65
CA THR A 10 19.62 -51.90 -41.90
C THR A 10 19.76 -52.43 -40.47
N THR A 11 19.60 -51.59 -39.45
CA THR A 11 19.75 -52.01 -38.04
C THR A 11 18.43 -51.91 -37.29
N ARG A 12 18.10 -53.02 -36.63
CA ARG A 12 16.87 -53.34 -35.89
C ARG A 12 16.78 -52.66 -34.52
N THR A 13 15.54 -52.38 -34.15
CA THR A 13 14.98 -52.09 -32.81
C THR A 13 15.15 -53.23 -31.81
N LYS A 14 15.29 -52.89 -30.52
CA LYS A 14 14.96 -53.76 -29.38
C LYS A 14 14.28 -52.97 -28.26
N GLN A 15 13.15 -53.50 -27.79
CA GLN A 15 12.33 -53.07 -26.65
C GLN A 15 12.93 -53.48 -25.31
N HIS A 16 12.63 -52.72 -24.24
CA HIS A 16 12.55 -53.24 -22.86
C HIS A 16 11.49 -52.52 -22.02
N GLY A 17 10.57 -53.31 -21.46
CA GLY A 17 10.08 -53.24 -20.06
C GLY A 17 9.15 -52.12 -19.62
N GLY A 18 7.85 -52.41 -19.52
CA GLY A 18 6.86 -51.57 -18.83
C GLY A 18 6.71 -51.88 -17.33
N ARG A 19 6.50 -50.84 -16.53
CA ARG A 19 5.81 -50.85 -15.23
C ARG A 19 4.91 -49.63 -15.18
N GLY A 20 3.61 -49.86 -14.92
CA GLY A 20 2.53 -48.89 -15.10
C GLY A 20 2.64 -47.68 -14.20
N THR A 21 2.39 -46.51 -14.78
CA THR A 21 2.13 -45.25 -14.09
C THR A 21 0.63 -45.11 -13.87
N THR A 22 0.23 -45.05 -12.60
CA THR A 22 -1.11 -44.64 -12.18
C THR A 22 -1.36 -43.20 -12.62
N ALA A 23 -2.48 -42.98 -13.33
CA ALA A 23 -2.94 -41.66 -13.72
C ALA A 23 -3.18 -40.79 -12.48
N PRO A 24 -2.83 -39.49 -12.50
CA PRO A 24 -3.20 -38.57 -11.43
C PRO A 24 -4.72 -38.47 -11.36
N LYS A 25 -5.30 -38.69 -10.19
CA LYS A 25 -6.71 -38.43 -9.90
C LYS A 25 -7.02 -36.97 -10.24
N GLN A 26 -8.04 -36.76 -11.06
CA GLN A 26 -8.65 -35.46 -11.30
C GLN A 26 -8.98 -34.81 -9.95
N ALA A 27 -8.36 -33.65 -9.70
CA ALA A 27 -8.78 -32.77 -8.62
C ALA A 27 -10.22 -32.33 -8.89
N GLN A 28 -11.07 -32.42 -7.88
CA GLN A 28 -12.42 -31.84 -7.95
C GLN A 28 -12.33 -30.32 -8.15
N PRO A 29 -13.27 -29.69 -8.88
CA PRO A 29 -13.26 -28.25 -9.08
C PRO A 29 -13.57 -27.56 -7.75
N SER A 30 -12.61 -26.81 -7.24
CA SER A 30 -12.85 -25.80 -6.21
C SER A 30 -13.72 -24.69 -6.78
N ASP A 31 -14.65 -24.19 -5.98
CA ASP A 31 -15.52 -23.02 -6.23
C ASP A 31 -14.84 -21.93 -7.08
N ASN A 32 -15.33 -21.75 -8.31
CA ASN A 32 -14.68 -20.92 -9.33
C ASN A 32 -15.35 -19.54 -9.38
N SER A 33 -15.03 -18.66 -8.43
CA SER A 33 -15.54 -17.27 -8.36
C SER A 33 -14.72 -16.26 -9.19
N GLY A 34 -13.84 -16.73 -10.10
CA GLY A 34 -12.97 -15.87 -10.90
C GLY A 34 -13.38 -15.73 -12.37
N LEU A 35 -13.12 -14.57 -12.97
CA LEU A 35 -13.23 -14.35 -14.42
C LEU A 35 -12.43 -15.41 -15.20
N SER A 36 -13.03 -16.03 -16.21
CA SER A 36 -12.32 -17.04 -17.02
C SER A 36 -11.17 -16.41 -17.80
N LEU A 37 -10.04 -17.11 -17.89
CA LEU A 37 -8.88 -16.64 -18.66
C LEU A 37 -9.22 -16.38 -20.13
N ALA A 38 -10.13 -17.18 -20.71
CA ALA A 38 -10.60 -17.00 -22.07
C ALA A 38 -11.33 -15.65 -22.25
N LEU A 39 -12.19 -15.27 -21.30
CA LEU A 39 -12.90 -13.98 -21.35
C LEU A 39 -11.93 -12.80 -21.15
N GLN A 40 -10.99 -12.93 -20.21
CA GLN A 40 -9.95 -11.93 -19.99
C GLN A 40 -9.12 -11.70 -21.26
N GLN A 41 -8.69 -12.78 -21.94
CA GLN A 41 -7.95 -12.67 -23.18
C GLN A 41 -8.77 -12.01 -24.30
N LYS A 42 -10.06 -12.36 -24.45
CA LYS A 42 -10.96 -11.70 -25.42
C LYS A 42 -11.06 -10.19 -25.17
N CYS A 43 -11.16 -9.76 -23.91
CA CYS A 43 -11.18 -8.34 -23.56
C CYS A 43 -9.86 -7.65 -23.91
N LEU A 44 -8.71 -8.28 -23.67
CA LEU A 44 -7.40 -7.73 -24.07
C LEU A 44 -7.23 -7.67 -25.59
N ASP A 45 -7.78 -8.65 -26.32
CA ASP A 45 -7.76 -8.69 -27.77
C ASP A 45 -8.58 -7.54 -28.38
N VAL A 46 -9.66 -7.07 -27.74
CA VAL A 46 -10.39 -5.86 -28.15
C VAL A 46 -9.44 -4.65 -28.23
N PHE A 47 -8.65 -4.39 -27.19
CA PHE A 47 -7.67 -3.30 -27.19
C PHE A 47 -6.58 -3.51 -28.24
N ARG A 48 -6.07 -4.75 -28.38
CA ARG A 48 -5.05 -5.08 -29.37
C ARG A 48 -5.53 -4.78 -30.79
N ASN A 49 -6.77 -5.16 -31.10
CA ASN A 49 -7.34 -5.04 -32.44
C ASN A 49 -7.77 -3.61 -32.75
N ALA A 50 -8.36 -2.89 -31.78
CA ALA A 50 -8.82 -1.53 -31.97
C ALA A 50 -7.68 -0.52 -32.03
N LEU A 51 -6.70 -0.61 -31.11
CA LEU A 51 -5.72 0.46 -30.89
C LEU A 51 -4.30 0.10 -31.32
N LYS A 52 -4.07 -1.17 -31.69
CA LYS A 52 -2.81 -1.68 -32.25
C LYS A 52 -1.55 -1.21 -31.50
N PRO A 53 -1.44 -1.50 -30.19
CA PRO A 53 -0.32 -1.04 -29.35
C PRO A 53 1.06 -1.40 -29.93
N GLN A 54 1.18 -2.50 -30.67
CA GLN A 54 2.41 -2.94 -31.33
C GLN A 54 2.85 -2.05 -32.51
N GLU A 55 1.95 -1.25 -33.07
CA GLU A 55 2.21 -0.32 -34.18
C GLU A 55 2.47 1.11 -33.69
N GLN A 56 2.36 1.37 -32.38
CA GLN A 56 2.50 2.71 -31.82
C GLN A 56 3.97 3.15 -31.70
N PRO A 57 4.32 4.39 -32.10
CA PRO A 57 5.70 4.86 -32.00
C PRO A 57 6.17 4.97 -30.54
N THR A 58 7.30 4.34 -30.22
CA THR A 58 7.90 4.39 -28.87
C THR A 58 8.15 5.82 -28.38
N ALA A 59 8.50 6.75 -29.28
CA ALA A 59 8.70 8.16 -28.96
C ALA A 59 7.44 8.80 -28.38
N VAL A 60 6.29 8.60 -29.03
CA VAL A 60 4.99 9.11 -28.59
C VAL A 60 4.57 8.51 -27.25
N VAL A 61 4.84 7.22 -27.02
CA VAL A 61 4.61 6.58 -25.72
C VAL A 61 5.41 7.27 -24.61
N GLN A 62 6.67 7.65 -24.87
CA GLN A 62 7.51 8.34 -23.89
C GLN A 62 7.08 9.79 -23.67
N GLU A 63 6.62 10.49 -24.71
CA GLU A 63 6.05 11.84 -24.60
C GLU A 63 4.81 11.83 -23.70
N VAL A 64 3.85 10.93 -23.95
CA VAL A 64 2.65 10.77 -23.12
C VAL A 64 3.04 10.44 -21.68
N LYS A 65 4.02 9.54 -21.46
CA LYS A 65 4.56 9.25 -20.12
C LYS A 65 5.12 10.51 -19.44
N GLY A 66 5.88 11.32 -20.17
CA GLY A 66 6.45 12.58 -19.68
C GLY A 66 5.38 13.59 -19.27
N HIS A 67 4.34 13.79 -20.10
CA HIS A 67 3.23 14.68 -19.76
C HIS A 67 2.45 14.20 -18.54
N LEU A 68 2.18 12.89 -18.43
CA LEU A 68 1.53 12.31 -17.25
C LEU A 68 2.37 12.48 -15.98
N TYR A 69 3.68 12.27 -16.06
CA TYR A 69 4.62 12.47 -14.94
C TYR A 69 4.61 13.92 -14.46
N ASN A 70 4.62 14.88 -15.39
CA ASN A 70 4.58 16.31 -15.10
C ASN A 70 3.19 16.83 -14.71
N ARG A 71 2.17 15.96 -14.63
CA ARG A 71 0.74 16.31 -14.43
C ARG A 71 0.20 17.29 -15.47
N ASP A 72 0.76 17.29 -16.67
CA ASP A 72 0.31 18.08 -17.81
C ASP A 72 -0.78 17.31 -18.60
N PHE A 73 -1.94 17.17 -17.98
CA PHE A 73 -3.07 16.41 -18.55
C PHE A 73 -3.66 17.07 -19.80
N ALA A 74 -3.59 18.40 -19.90
CA ALA A 74 -4.06 19.14 -21.06
C ALA A 74 -3.32 18.73 -22.33
N THR A 75 -1.99 18.62 -22.25
CA THR A 75 -1.19 18.13 -23.38
C THR A 75 -1.33 16.61 -23.54
N ALA A 76 -1.27 15.83 -22.45
CA ALA A 76 -1.38 14.37 -22.50
C ALA A 76 -2.68 13.87 -23.16
N PHE A 77 -3.76 14.64 -23.05
CA PHE A 77 -5.08 14.32 -23.61
C PHE A 77 -5.51 15.27 -24.72
N GLY A 78 -4.57 16.07 -25.26
CA GLY A 78 -4.87 17.13 -26.22
C GLY A 78 -4.96 16.67 -27.68
N THR A 79 -4.44 15.48 -28.02
CA THR A 79 -4.39 14.98 -29.41
C THR A 79 -4.95 13.57 -29.54
N ALA A 80 -5.59 13.26 -30.67
CA ALA A 80 -6.16 11.94 -30.93
C ALA A 80 -5.12 10.80 -30.88
N GLU A 81 -3.88 11.08 -31.30
CA GLU A 81 -2.76 10.14 -31.23
C GLU A 81 -2.40 9.82 -29.78
N TYR A 82 -2.28 10.83 -28.92
CA TYR A 82 -1.94 10.63 -27.50
C TYR A 82 -3.07 9.91 -26.75
N LEU A 83 -4.33 10.22 -27.07
CA LEU A 83 -5.49 9.51 -26.52
C LEU A 83 -5.45 8.02 -26.90
N SER A 84 -5.22 7.68 -28.17
CA SER A 84 -5.11 6.28 -28.62
C SER A 84 -3.95 5.54 -27.94
N VAL A 85 -2.79 6.20 -27.81
CA VAL A 85 -1.62 5.66 -27.10
C VAL A 85 -1.92 5.44 -25.63
N TYR A 86 -2.61 6.41 -25.01
CA TYR A 86 -2.99 6.29 -23.61
C TYR A 86 -3.90 5.08 -23.37
N ALA A 87 -4.97 5.01 -24.16
CA ALA A 87 -5.95 3.95 -24.04
C ALA A 87 -5.34 2.57 -24.33
N ALA A 88 -4.44 2.45 -25.30
CA ALA A 88 -3.80 1.18 -25.62
C ALA A 88 -2.88 0.69 -24.49
N ARG A 89 -2.24 1.61 -23.77
CA ARG A 89 -1.22 1.28 -22.78
C ARG A 89 -1.77 1.10 -21.36
N TRP A 90 -2.73 1.93 -20.94
CA TRP A 90 -3.16 2.02 -19.55
C TRP A 90 -4.61 1.59 -19.28
N SER A 91 -5.46 1.48 -20.31
CA SER A 91 -6.84 1.02 -20.15
C SER A 91 -7.03 -0.51 -20.07
N PRO A 92 -6.20 -1.40 -20.67
CA PRO A 92 -6.49 -2.83 -20.70
C PRO A 92 -6.54 -3.48 -19.31
N SER A 93 -5.58 -3.18 -18.43
CA SER A 93 -5.55 -3.73 -17.06
C SER A 93 -6.70 -3.20 -16.21
N ARG A 94 -7.06 -1.93 -16.39
CA ARG A 94 -8.23 -1.32 -15.73
C ARG A 94 -9.53 -1.98 -16.17
N ALA A 95 -9.68 -2.29 -17.46
CA ALA A 95 -10.86 -2.96 -17.99
C ALA A 95 -11.11 -4.31 -17.31
N LEU A 96 -10.06 -5.12 -17.11
CA LEU A 96 -10.18 -6.40 -16.40
C LEU A 96 -10.55 -6.21 -14.92
N GLY A 97 -9.95 -5.20 -14.26
CA GLY A 97 -10.29 -4.85 -12.89
C GLY A 97 -11.74 -4.40 -12.73
N TYR A 98 -12.20 -3.49 -13.58
CA TYR A 98 -13.58 -3.00 -13.59
C TYR A 98 -14.57 -4.11 -13.92
N MET A 99 -14.25 -5.01 -14.85
CA MET A 99 -15.08 -6.17 -15.17
C MET A 99 -15.26 -7.08 -13.95
N GLN A 100 -14.19 -7.36 -13.20
CA GLN A 100 -14.29 -8.15 -11.97
C GLN A 100 -15.17 -7.45 -10.94
N ILE A 101 -15.01 -6.13 -10.76
CA ILE A 101 -15.83 -5.35 -9.83
C ILE A 101 -17.31 -5.43 -10.22
N LEU A 102 -17.64 -5.24 -11.50
CA LEU A 102 -19.02 -5.35 -12.02
C LEU A 102 -19.59 -6.76 -11.78
N SER A 103 -18.80 -7.80 -12.01
CA SER A 103 -19.20 -9.19 -11.75
C SER A 103 -19.41 -9.46 -10.25
N ASP A 104 -18.55 -8.93 -9.38
CA ASP A 104 -18.65 -9.10 -7.93
C ASP A 104 -19.92 -8.44 -7.37
N ILE A 105 -20.23 -7.22 -7.83
CA ILE A 105 -21.40 -6.48 -7.36
C ILE A 105 -22.70 -6.93 -8.03
N SER A 106 -22.66 -7.79 -9.05
CA SER A 106 -23.87 -8.20 -9.79
C SER A 106 -24.95 -8.79 -8.86
N LYS A 107 -24.54 -9.48 -7.80
CA LYS A 107 -25.44 -10.03 -6.78
C LYS A 107 -26.12 -8.95 -5.94
N ASP A 108 -25.45 -7.83 -5.72
CA ASP A 108 -25.99 -6.68 -5.00
C ASP A 108 -26.90 -5.82 -5.89
N LEU A 109 -26.60 -5.76 -7.20
CA LEU A 109 -27.44 -5.07 -8.19
C LEU A 109 -28.76 -5.81 -8.44
N PHE A 110 -28.71 -7.15 -8.41
CA PHE A 110 -29.83 -8.04 -8.73
C PHE A 110 -29.97 -9.17 -7.69
N PRO A 111 -30.32 -8.87 -6.42
CA PRO A 111 -30.54 -9.89 -5.41
C PRO A 111 -31.74 -10.78 -5.79
N GLU A 112 -31.58 -12.10 -5.71
CA GLU A 112 -32.52 -13.19 -6.08
C GLU A 112 -33.97 -12.77 -6.34
N GLN A 113 -34.44 -12.86 -7.59
CA GLN A 113 -35.87 -12.81 -7.89
C GLN A 113 -36.52 -14.17 -7.62
N GLU A 114 -37.40 -14.22 -6.61
CA GLU A 114 -38.52 -15.15 -6.61
C GLU A 114 -39.35 -14.92 -7.88
N SER A 115 -39.26 -15.85 -8.82
CA SER A 115 -40.24 -16.10 -9.90
C SER A 115 -41.01 -14.86 -10.41
N ALA A 116 -40.33 -13.93 -11.07
CA ALA A 116 -41.04 -12.97 -11.92
C ALA A 116 -41.24 -13.63 -13.30
N THR A 117 -42.48 -13.97 -13.61
CA THR A 117 -42.93 -14.24 -14.98
C THR A 117 -42.40 -13.17 -15.90
N ALA A 118 -41.84 -13.57 -17.05
CA ALA A 118 -41.31 -12.70 -18.09
C ALA A 118 -42.28 -11.57 -18.48
N GLU A 119 -42.22 -10.45 -17.77
CA GLU A 119 -42.58 -9.14 -18.30
C GLU A 119 -41.34 -8.58 -19.02
N GLU A 120 -41.57 -7.91 -20.14
CA GLU A 120 -40.54 -7.41 -21.07
C GLU A 120 -39.39 -6.69 -20.33
N GLY A 121 -38.17 -7.22 -20.45
CA GLY A 121 -36.98 -6.70 -19.75
C GLY A 121 -36.66 -5.26 -20.17
N LYS A 122 -36.63 -4.33 -19.19
CA LYS A 122 -36.22 -2.93 -19.37
C LYS A 122 -34.73 -2.84 -19.74
N ASP A 123 -34.33 -1.82 -20.50
CA ASP A 123 -32.91 -1.47 -20.71
C ASP A 123 -32.26 -0.99 -19.39
N PHE A 124 -31.00 -1.36 -19.13
CA PHE A 124 -30.21 -0.88 -17.98
C PHE A 124 -29.23 0.22 -18.40
N ARG A 125 -29.38 1.42 -17.84
CA ARG A 125 -28.65 2.63 -18.25
C ARG A 125 -27.52 2.97 -17.30
N ILE A 126 -26.31 3.12 -17.84
CA ILE A 126 -25.10 3.46 -17.09
C ILE A 126 -24.57 4.82 -17.56
N CYS A 127 -24.34 5.76 -16.64
CA CYS A 127 -23.61 7.00 -16.95
C CYS A 127 -22.20 6.93 -16.35
N CYS A 128 -21.19 6.90 -17.23
CA CYS A 128 -19.78 6.77 -16.86
C CYS A 128 -19.09 8.14 -16.88
N VAL A 129 -18.80 8.69 -15.71
CA VAL A 129 -18.16 10.02 -15.57
C VAL A 129 -16.64 9.86 -15.42
N GLY A 130 -15.89 10.41 -16.38
CA GLY A 130 -14.44 10.19 -16.55
C GLY A 130 -14.09 8.87 -17.24
N GLY A 131 -15.06 8.21 -17.86
CA GLY A 131 -14.90 6.91 -18.52
C GLY A 131 -14.31 6.96 -19.94
N GLY A 132 -13.85 8.13 -20.40
CA GLY A 132 -13.50 8.37 -21.79
C GLY A 132 -12.35 7.50 -22.31
N ALA A 133 -11.39 7.12 -21.46
CA ALA A 133 -10.24 6.32 -21.88
C ALA A 133 -10.57 4.86 -22.30
N GLY A 134 -11.84 4.45 -22.27
CA GLY A 134 -12.33 3.22 -22.90
C GLY A 134 -12.19 1.94 -22.07
N ALA A 135 -11.62 2.01 -20.87
CA ALA A 135 -11.54 0.87 -19.95
C ALA A 135 -12.94 0.34 -19.56
N GLU A 136 -13.86 1.26 -19.23
CA GLU A 136 -15.24 0.91 -18.86
C GLU A 136 -16.04 0.34 -20.05
N VAL A 137 -15.76 0.78 -21.29
CA VAL A 137 -16.40 0.24 -22.50
C VAL A 137 -16.20 -1.27 -22.59
N VAL A 138 -14.95 -1.71 -22.48
CA VAL A 138 -14.59 -3.13 -22.60
C VAL A 138 -14.97 -3.91 -21.35
N ALA A 139 -14.88 -3.29 -20.17
CA ALA A 139 -15.29 -3.92 -18.91
C ALA A 139 -16.78 -4.27 -18.90
N ILE A 140 -17.64 -3.32 -19.31
CA ILE A 140 -19.08 -3.52 -19.41
C ILE A 140 -19.40 -4.57 -20.49
N ALA A 141 -18.75 -4.50 -21.66
CA ALA A 141 -18.94 -5.50 -22.71
C ALA A 141 -18.59 -6.92 -22.25
N GLY A 142 -17.47 -7.08 -21.53
CA GLY A 142 -17.05 -8.36 -20.96
C GLY A 142 -17.97 -8.84 -19.84
N TRP A 143 -18.46 -7.94 -18.98
CA TRP A 143 -19.45 -8.25 -17.95
C TRP A 143 -20.77 -8.76 -18.53
N ILE A 144 -21.30 -8.09 -19.56
CA ILE A 144 -22.50 -8.53 -20.28
C ILE A 144 -22.25 -9.90 -20.92
N SER A 145 -21.11 -10.08 -21.60
CA SER A 145 -20.75 -11.36 -22.24
C SER A 145 -20.69 -12.52 -21.25
N GLN A 146 -20.24 -12.27 -20.01
CA GLN A 146 -20.17 -13.28 -18.97
C GLN A 146 -21.55 -13.72 -18.46
N GLN A 147 -22.52 -12.81 -18.45
CA GLN A 147 -23.81 -13.01 -17.78
C GLN A 147 -25.02 -12.89 -18.71
N ALA A 148 -24.84 -12.93 -20.03
CA ALA A 148 -25.89 -12.61 -21.01
C ALA A 148 -27.22 -13.36 -20.77
N ASP A 149 -27.17 -14.62 -20.33
CA ASP A 149 -28.36 -15.45 -20.06
C ASP A 149 -28.97 -15.23 -18.66
N ALA A 150 -28.31 -14.47 -17.78
CA ALA A 150 -28.66 -14.28 -16.38
C ALA A 150 -29.01 -12.81 -16.01
N LEU A 151 -28.83 -11.88 -16.95
CA LEU A 151 -29.12 -10.46 -16.70
C LEU A 151 -30.62 -10.18 -16.83
N PRO A 152 -31.23 -9.42 -15.90
CA PRO A 152 -32.68 -9.16 -15.90
C PRO A 152 -33.12 -8.07 -16.89
N PHE A 153 -32.26 -7.67 -17.84
CA PHE A 153 -32.48 -6.57 -18.76
C PHE A 153 -32.19 -6.99 -20.21
N HIS A 154 -32.86 -6.34 -21.16
CA HIS A 154 -32.72 -6.65 -22.58
C HIS A 154 -31.40 -6.13 -23.18
N ARG A 155 -30.96 -4.93 -22.74
CA ARG A 155 -29.76 -4.26 -23.26
C ARG A 155 -29.15 -3.35 -22.19
N VAL A 156 -27.84 -3.13 -22.27
CA VAL A 156 -27.16 -2.06 -21.51
C VAL A 156 -26.94 -0.84 -22.40
N ASP A 157 -27.28 0.34 -21.90
CA ASP A 157 -27.05 1.63 -22.56
C ASP A 157 -26.08 2.46 -21.73
N SER A 158 -24.84 2.62 -22.21
CA SER A 158 -23.80 3.39 -21.51
C SER A 158 -23.55 4.75 -22.15
N THR A 159 -23.57 5.82 -21.36
CA THR A 159 -23.14 7.16 -21.79
C THR A 159 -21.83 7.53 -21.10
N PHE A 160 -20.79 7.77 -21.88
CA PHE A 160 -19.46 8.14 -21.39
C PHE A 160 -19.30 9.66 -21.45
N VAL A 161 -18.98 10.27 -20.30
CA VAL A 161 -18.81 11.73 -20.17
C VAL A 161 -17.37 12.02 -19.78
N ASP A 162 -16.67 12.83 -20.55
CA ASP A 162 -15.27 13.20 -20.28
C ASP A 162 -14.93 14.58 -20.87
N ILE A 163 -13.99 15.30 -20.24
CA ILE A 163 -13.56 16.62 -20.72
C ILE A 163 -12.72 16.52 -22.01
N ALA A 164 -11.96 15.43 -22.18
CA ALA A 164 -11.15 15.20 -23.36
C ALA A 164 -11.92 14.47 -24.46
N ALA A 165 -11.50 14.64 -25.71
CA ALA A 165 -12.23 14.20 -26.90
C ALA A 165 -12.07 12.70 -27.23
N TRP A 166 -12.47 11.82 -26.31
CA TRP A 166 -12.28 10.36 -26.43
C TRP A 166 -13.21 9.63 -27.41
N GLY A 167 -14.11 10.33 -28.09
CA GLY A 167 -15.17 9.71 -28.89
C GLY A 167 -14.69 8.69 -29.93
N SER A 168 -13.52 8.90 -30.55
CA SER A 168 -12.92 7.94 -31.48
C SER A 168 -12.49 6.65 -30.78
N VAL A 169 -11.74 6.76 -29.67
CA VAL A 169 -11.28 5.62 -28.86
C VAL A 169 -12.46 4.80 -28.35
N VAL A 170 -13.47 5.46 -27.80
CA VAL A 170 -14.69 4.81 -27.29
C VAL A 170 -15.42 4.06 -28.42
N SER A 171 -15.56 4.68 -29.60
CA SER A 171 -16.21 4.07 -30.76
C SER A 171 -15.41 2.88 -31.31
N ASP A 172 -14.09 2.99 -31.39
CA ASP A 172 -13.21 1.93 -31.89
C ASP A 172 -13.21 0.71 -30.98
N LEU A 173 -13.14 0.91 -29.66
CA LEU A 173 -13.21 -0.18 -28.68
C LEU A 173 -14.59 -0.85 -28.65
N PHE A 174 -15.66 -0.08 -28.78
CA PHE A 174 -17.02 -0.62 -28.89
C PHE A 174 -17.21 -1.44 -30.16
N ARG A 175 -16.76 -0.92 -31.31
CA ARG A 175 -16.79 -1.64 -32.59
C ARG A 175 -15.99 -2.94 -32.50
N ALA A 176 -14.80 -2.92 -31.90
CA ALA A 176 -13.98 -4.12 -31.71
C ALA A 176 -14.57 -5.11 -30.70
N SER A 177 -15.38 -4.65 -29.74
CA SER A 177 -16.11 -5.53 -28.80
C SER A 177 -17.29 -6.23 -29.45
N THR A 178 -17.90 -5.62 -30.48
CA THR A 178 -19.15 -6.10 -31.09
C THR A 178 -18.99 -6.65 -32.50
N THR A 179 -17.77 -6.67 -33.03
CA THR A 179 -17.45 -7.19 -34.36
C THR A 179 -16.43 -8.33 -34.23
N PRO A 180 -16.62 -9.47 -34.91
CA PRO A 180 -15.61 -10.52 -34.94
C PRO A 180 -14.28 -9.99 -35.49
N PRO A 181 -13.13 -10.38 -34.90
CA PRO A 181 -11.84 -9.88 -35.36
C PRO A 181 -11.53 -10.33 -36.79
N GLU A 182 -10.77 -9.50 -37.51
CA GLU A 182 -10.30 -9.84 -38.85
C GLU A 182 -9.31 -11.00 -38.78
N LEU A 183 -9.57 -12.05 -39.56
CA LEU A 183 -8.70 -13.20 -39.66
C LEU A 183 -7.73 -13.07 -40.83
N SER A 184 -6.52 -13.62 -40.66
CA SER A 184 -5.59 -13.81 -41.77
C SER A 184 -6.23 -14.64 -42.88
N LYS A 185 -5.89 -14.32 -44.14
CA LYS A 185 -6.29 -15.13 -45.31
C LYS A 185 -5.87 -16.61 -45.20
N TYR A 186 -4.87 -16.91 -44.35
CA TYR A 186 -4.37 -18.25 -44.06
C TYR A 186 -4.96 -18.90 -42.80
N ALA A 187 -5.96 -18.30 -42.15
CA ALA A 187 -6.59 -18.85 -40.95
C ALA A 187 -7.22 -20.22 -41.23
N SER A 188 -7.03 -21.16 -40.28
CA SER A 188 -7.55 -22.53 -40.36
C SER A 188 -9.08 -22.55 -40.33
N ALA A 189 -9.69 -23.65 -40.79
CA ALA A 189 -11.14 -23.84 -40.72
C ALA A 189 -11.67 -23.70 -39.28
N ALA A 190 -10.96 -24.29 -38.30
CA ALA A 190 -11.30 -24.16 -36.88
C ALA A 190 -11.20 -22.71 -36.37
N ALA A 191 -10.21 -21.92 -36.82
CA ALA A 191 -10.09 -20.51 -36.44
C ALA A 191 -11.21 -19.65 -37.05
N ARG A 192 -11.68 -19.99 -38.26
CA ARG A 192 -12.83 -19.33 -38.91
C ARG A 192 -14.14 -19.66 -38.21
N GLU A 193 -14.31 -20.91 -37.79
CA GLU A 193 -15.50 -21.39 -37.08
C GLU A 193 -15.59 -20.82 -35.64
N ALA A 194 -14.46 -20.66 -34.97
CA ALA A 194 -14.40 -20.06 -33.62
C ALA A 194 -14.44 -18.51 -33.60
N ASN A 195 -14.44 -17.86 -34.78
CA ASN A 195 -14.37 -16.40 -34.87
C ASN A 195 -15.68 -15.76 -34.43
N SER A 196 -15.64 -15.08 -33.29
CA SER A 196 -16.80 -14.44 -32.69
C SER A 196 -16.41 -13.11 -32.08
N ALA A 197 -17.35 -12.17 -32.05
CA ALA A 197 -17.22 -10.94 -31.28
C ALA A 197 -17.17 -11.25 -29.76
N LEU A 198 -16.72 -10.29 -28.96
CA LEU A 198 -16.83 -10.39 -27.51
C LEU A 198 -18.30 -10.38 -27.08
N LEU A 199 -19.11 -9.54 -27.72
CA LEU A 199 -20.52 -9.35 -27.41
C LEU A 199 -21.36 -9.15 -28.69
N GLU A 200 -22.62 -9.59 -28.66
CA GLU A 200 -23.57 -9.32 -29.74
C GLU A 200 -24.00 -7.84 -29.76
N GLN A 201 -24.09 -7.24 -30.97
CA GLN A 201 -24.41 -5.82 -31.14
C GLN A 201 -25.73 -5.38 -30.49
N GLY A 202 -26.72 -6.28 -30.37
CA GLY A 202 -28.02 -5.98 -29.79
C GLY A 202 -28.01 -5.76 -28.27
N LEU A 203 -26.99 -6.26 -27.57
CA LEU A 203 -26.93 -6.31 -26.10
C LEU A 203 -26.25 -5.11 -25.45
N TYR A 204 -25.54 -4.28 -26.23
CA TYR A 204 -24.84 -3.12 -25.71
C TYR A 204 -24.88 -1.94 -26.66
N LYS A 205 -25.25 -0.78 -26.13
CA LYS A 205 -25.27 0.50 -26.84
C LYS A 205 -24.44 1.52 -26.08
N ILE A 206 -23.71 2.36 -26.81
CA ILE A 206 -22.89 3.41 -26.23
C ILE A 206 -23.22 4.80 -26.78
N GLY A 207 -22.98 5.83 -25.98
CA GLY A 207 -22.91 7.23 -26.38
C GLY A 207 -21.69 7.89 -25.73
N PHE A 208 -21.14 8.93 -26.35
CA PHE A 208 -20.04 9.71 -25.80
C PHE A 208 -20.38 11.20 -25.83
N GLN A 209 -20.12 11.90 -24.72
CA GLN A 209 -20.35 13.32 -24.55
C GLN A 209 -19.08 13.98 -24.03
N GLN A 210 -18.51 14.88 -24.83
CA GLN A 210 -17.37 15.68 -24.41
C GLN A 210 -17.87 16.87 -23.56
N SER A 211 -17.77 16.77 -22.24
CA SER A 211 -18.25 17.79 -21.29
C SER A 211 -17.41 17.79 -20.01
N ASP A 212 -17.22 18.97 -19.43
CA ASP A 212 -16.58 19.10 -18.11
C ASP A 212 -17.60 18.77 -17.02
N ALA A 213 -17.42 17.64 -16.34
CA ALA A 213 -18.30 17.17 -15.27
C ALA A 213 -18.49 18.19 -14.12
N LEU A 214 -17.55 19.12 -13.92
CA LEU A 214 -17.65 20.19 -12.92
C LEU A 214 -18.38 21.45 -13.42
N ALA A 215 -18.69 21.52 -14.72
CA ALA A 215 -19.33 22.64 -15.38
C ALA A 215 -20.66 22.29 -16.08
N ILE A 216 -21.15 21.06 -15.93
CA ILE A 216 -22.47 20.63 -16.46
C ILE A 216 -23.58 21.55 -15.94
N GLU A 217 -24.46 22.04 -16.80
CA GLU A 217 -25.62 22.86 -16.43
C GLU A 217 -26.81 22.00 -15.97
N ASP A 218 -27.79 22.59 -15.28
CA ASP A 218 -28.87 21.79 -14.64
C ASP A 218 -29.72 20.99 -15.65
N GLU A 219 -29.98 21.53 -16.85
CA GLU A 219 -30.71 20.84 -17.92
C GLU A 219 -29.95 19.62 -18.45
N GLU A 220 -28.65 19.77 -18.72
CA GLU A 220 -27.76 18.69 -19.16
C GLU A 220 -27.59 17.62 -18.07
N CYS A 221 -27.62 18.03 -16.80
CA CYS A 221 -27.55 17.15 -15.64
C CYS A 221 -28.77 16.21 -15.55
N HIS A 222 -29.97 16.76 -15.80
CA HIS A 222 -31.22 15.98 -15.85
C HIS A 222 -31.20 14.97 -17.00
N GLU A 223 -30.72 15.36 -18.18
CA GLU A 223 -30.61 14.47 -19.34
C GLU A 223 -29.64 13.31 -19.10
N LEU A 224 -28.50 13.58 -18.47
CA LEU A 224 -27.47 12.58 -18.19
C LEU A 224 -27.84 11.63 -17.06
N PHE A 225 -28.38 12.13 -15.95
CA PHE A 225 -28.57 11.34 -14.74
C PHE A 225 -30.02 10.95 -14.46
N GLY A 226 -31.01 11.73 -14.91
CA GLY A 226 -32.42 11.50 -14.59
C GLY A 226 -33.00 10.17 -15.09
N LYS A 227 -32.29 9.51 -16.02
CA LYS A 227 -32.63 8.22 -16.61
C LYS A 227 -31.63 7.11 -16.29
N ALA A 228 -30.56 7.39 -15.54
CA ALA A 228 -29.52 6.42 -15.25
C ALA A 228 -29.95 5.47 -14.13
N ASP A 229 -29.83 4.16 -14.39
CA ASP A 229 -30.00 3.13 -13.36
C ASP A 229 -28.68 2.96 -12.56
N MET A 230 -27.52 3.31 -13.15
CA MET A 230 -26.24 3.38 -12.47
C MET A 230 -25.39 4.56 -12.93
N VAL A 231 -24.65 5.18 -12.02
CA VAL A 231 -23.59 6.15 -12.31
C VAL A 231 -22.25 5.58 -11.82
N THR A 232 -21.21 5.67 -12.65
CA THR A 232 -19.86 5.23 -12.29
C THR A 232 -18.88 6.40 -12.21
N LEU A 233 -17.99 6.33 -11.22
CA LEU A 233 -16.87 7.26 -11.01
C LEU A 233 -15.60 6.42 -10.79
N MET A 234 -14.92 6.06 -11.88
CA MET A 234 -13.81 5.10 -11.87
C MET A 234 -12.45 5.78 -11.95
N PHE A 235 -11.79 5.96 -10.80
CA PHE A 235 -10.59 6.78 -10.59
C PHE A 235 -10.75 8.25 -10.98
N THR A 236 -12.00 8.74 -11.03
CA THR A 236 -12.35 10.13 -11.37
C THR A 236 -12.52 11.01 -10.14
N LEU A 237 -13.06 10.44 -9.05
CA LEU A 237 -13.56 11.22 -7.92
C LEU A 237 -12.46 12.04 -7.21
N ASN A 238 -11.29 11.44 -6.95
CA ASN A 238 -10.15 12.15 -6.37
C ASN A 238 -9.70 13.36 -7.21
N GLU A 239 -9.68 13.23 -8.54
CA GLU A 239 -9.27 14.31 -9.44
C GLU A 239 -10.28 15.45 -9.47
N LEU A 240 -11.59 15.13 -9.43
CA LEU A 240 -12.65 16.13 -9.31
C LEU A 240 -12.50 16.96 -8.04
N TYR A 241 -12.34 16.29 -6.88
CA TYR A 241 -12.16 16.98 -5.60
C TYR A 241 -10.86 17.78 -5.55
N THR A 242 -9.79 17.30 -6.16
CA THR A 242 -8.52 18.04 -6.26
C THR A 242 -8.69 19.29 -7.11
N THR A 243 -9.51 19.22 -8.18
CA THR A 243 -9.79 20.34 -9.07
C THR A 243 -10.68 21.39 -8.40
N SER A 244 -11.79 20.99 -7.79
CA SER A 244 -12.69 21.91 -7.08
C SER A 244 -13.68 21.21 -6.17
N ILE A 245 -13.36 21.16 -4.87
CA ILE A 245 -14.26 20.66 -3.82
C ILE A 245 -15.70 21.19 -3.92
N PRO A 246 -15.97 22.51 -4.02
CA PRO A 246 -17.35 23.01 -4.07
C PRO A 246 -18.09 22.56 -5.32
N LYS A 247 -17.43 22.51 -6.49
CA LYS A 247 -18.05 22.02 -7.72
C LYS A 247 -18.29 20.50 -7.68
N THR A 248 -17.38 19.73 -7.08
CA THR A 248 -17.57 18.28 -6.89
C THR A 248 -18.70 17.99 -5.93
N GLN A 249 -18.82 18.73 -4.83
CA GLN A 249 -19.95 18.62 -3.92
C GLN A 249 -21.27 18.99 -4.61
N LYS A 250 -21.27 20.03 -5.45
CA LYS A 250 -22.42 20.40 -6.28
C LYS A 250 -22.81 19.27 -7.24
N LEU A 251 -21.85 18.64 -7.91
CA LEU A 251 -22.08 17.48 -8.78
C LEU A 251 -22.71 16.31 -8.01
N LEU A 252 -22.16 15.93 -6.85
CA LEU A 252 -22.71 14.85 -6.01
C LEU A 252 -24.11 15.17 -5.47
N ALA A 253 -24.37 16.43 -5.13
CA ALA A 253 -25.70 16.89 -4.71
C ALA A 253 -26.70 16.82 -5.88
N ARG A 254 -26.29 17.18 -7.10
CA ARG A 254 -27.11 17.05 -8.30
C ARG A 254 -27.40 15.59 -8.66
N LEU A 255 -26.41 14.69 -8.56
CA LEU A 255 -26.64 13.24 -8.69
C LEU A 255 -27.73 12.76 -7.71
N THR A 256 -27.68 13.25 -6.47
CA THR A 256 -28.68 12.93 -5.44
C THR A 256 -30.08 13.48 -5.77
N ALA A 257 -30.15 14.62 -6.45
CA ALA A 257 -31.42 15.25 -6.83
C ALA A 257 -32.05 14.61 -8.08
N GLU A 258 -31.24 14.18 -9.04
CA GLU A 258 -31.70 13.70 -10.35
C GLU A 258 -31.90 12.18 -10.41
N LEU A 259 -31.11 11.39 -9.66
CA LEU A 259 -31.19 9.93 -9.74
C LEU A 259 -32.51 9.40 -9.15
N GLN A 260 -33.05 8.39 -9.82
CA GLN A 260 -34.28 7.75 -9.39
C GLN A 260 -34.02 6.82 -8.19
N ALA A 261 -35.05 6.65 -7.35
CA ALA A 261 -35.07 5.63 -6.32
C ALA A 261 -34.70 4.25 -6.88
N GLY A 262 -33.73 3.58 -6.27
CA GLY A 262 -33.19 2.30 -6.73
C GLY A 262 -31.99 2.42 -7.69
N SER A 263 -31.58 3.64 -8.08
CA SER A 263 -30.35 3.83 -8.86
C SER A 263 -29.09 3.59 -8.01
N TYR A 264 -28.01 3.21 -8.66
CA TYR A 264 -26.73 2.87 -8.04
C TYR A 264 -25.65 3.92 -8.33
N LEU A 265 -24.77 4.17 -7.36
CA LEU A 265 -23.53 4.91 -7.55
C LEU A 265 -22.34 4.00 -7.21
N LEU A 266 -21.54 3.70 -8.24
CA LEU A 266 -20.32 2.91 -8.11
C LEU A 266 -19.09 3.82 -8.22
N VAL A 267 -18.31 3.88 -7.14
CA VAL A 267 -17.08 4.67 -7.08
C VAL A 267 -15.91 3.72 -6.94
N VAL A 268 -14.88 3.87 -7.78
CA VAL A 268 -13.60 3.16 -7.64
C VAL A 268 -12.50 4.22 -7.52
N ASP A 269 -11.60 4.10 -6.56
CA ASP A 269 -10.48 5.04 -6.40
C ASP A 269 -9.27 4.34 -5.74
N SER A 270 -8.11 5.00 -5.73
CA SER A 270 -6.89 4.45 -5.13
C SER A 270 -7.02 4.29 -3.61
N PRO A 271 -6.52 3.18 -3.02
CA PRO A 271 -6.40 3.01 -1.58
C PRO A 271 -5.46 4.08 -1.03
N GLY A 272 -6.03 5.07 -0.34
CA GLY A 272 -5.26 6.19 0.22
C GLY A 272 -5.39 7.50 -0.55
N SER A 273 -6.34 7.65 -1.47
CA SER A 273 -6.73 8.97 -1.98
C SER A 273 -7.29 9.83 -0.85
N TYR A 274 -6.70 11.01 -0.65
CA TYR A 274 -7.18 12.06 0.27
C TYR A 274 -7.39 13.33 -0.53
N SER A 275 -8.53 13.99 -0.36
CA SER A 275 -8.67 15.36 -0.83
C SER A 275 -8.20 16.30 0.27
N ALA A 276 -7.27 17.19 -0.09
CA ALA A 276 -6.81 18.26 0.77
C ALA A 276 -7.77 19.46 0.63
N VAL A 277 -8.50 19.77 1.69
CA VAL A 277 -9.35 20.95 1.78
C VAL A 277 -8.57 22.02 2.54
N SER A 278 -8.20 23.11 1.87
CA SER A 278 -7.69 24.30 2.55
C SER A 278 -8.86 25.10 3.14
N VAL A 279 -9.04 25.02 4.47
CA VAL A 279 -10.00 25.86 5.20
C VAL A 279 -9.22 26.87 6.03
N ASN A 280 -9.39 28.16 5.74
CA ASN A 280 -8.76 29.27 6.45
C ASN A 280 -7.22 29.19 6.54
N GLY A 281 -6.56 28.76 5.45
CA GLY A 281 -5.09 28.67 5.40
C GLY A 281 -4.48 27.47 6.12
N ALA A 282 -5.29 26.56 6.67
CA ALA A 282 -4.86 25.25 7.16
C ALA A 282 -5.35 24.15 6.23
N GLU A 283 -4.43 23.31 5.75
CA GLU A 283 -4.73 22.18 4.88
C GLU A 283 -5.24 21.00 5.73
N LYS A 284 -6.55 20.71 5.65
CA LYS A 284 -7.14 19.51 6.25
C LYS A 284 -7.32 18.44 5.19
N LYS A 285 -6.66 17.31 5.37
CA LYS A 285 -6.83 16.12 4.52
C LYS A 285 -8.00 15.31 5.04
N TYR A 286 -8.97 15.06 4.16
CA TYR A 286 -10.08 14.16 4.45
C TYR A 286 -9.95 12.91 3.59
N PRO A 287 -10.05 11.70 4.18
CA PRO A 287 -10.14 10.48 3.39
C PRO A 287 -11.29 10.60 2.38
N MET A 288 -11.08 10.18 1.14
CA MET A 288 -12.10 10.24 0.10
C MET A 288 -13.40 9.52 0.51
N GLN A 289 -13.26 8.38 1.19
CA GLN A 289 -14.39 7.67 1.78
C GLN A 289 -15.16 8.55 2.78
N TRP A 290 -14.47 9.30 3.63
CA TRP A 290 -15.12 10.18 4.61
C TRP A 290 -15.86 11.32 3.91
N LEU A 291 -15.29 11.94 2.86
CA LEU A 291 -15.96 12.99 2.11
C LEU A 291 -17.19 12.48 1.36
N LEU A 292 -17.10 11.28 0.79
CA LEU A 292 -18.22 10.61 0.13
C LEU A 292 -19.32 10.27 1.13
N ASP A 293 -18.99 9.65 2.26
CA ASP A 293 -19.93 9.30 3.33
C ASP A 293 -20.54 10.57 3.97
N TYR A 294 -19.75 11.63 4.15
CA TYR A 294 -20.22 12.93 4.66
C TYR A 294 -21.23 13.57 3.70
N THR A 295 -20.95 13.54 2.40
CA THR A 295 -21.77 14.20 1.37
C THR A 295 -23.03 13.41 1.03
N LEU A 296 -22.92 12.08 0.91
CA LEU A 296 -24.02 11.22 0.46
C LEU A 296 -24.83 10.60 1.62
N VAL A 297 -24.18 10.25 2.73
CA VAL A 297 -24.80 9.50 3.84
C VAL A 297 -25.05 10.38 5.07
N GLY A 298 -24.33 11.49 5.24
CA GLY A 298 -24.59 12.50 6.28
C GLY A 298 -23.95 12.20 7.65
N THR A 299 -22.90 11.38 7.70
CA THR A 299 -22.21 11.00 8.95
C THR A 299 -21.37 12.16 9.53
N GLY A 300 -22.01 13.12 10.18
CA GLY A 300 -21.28 14.19 10.88
C GLY A 300 -22.08 15.39 11.39
N GLN A 301 -23.35 15.56 11.02
CA GLN A 301 -24.22 16.62 11.52
C GLN A 301 -25.48 16.04 12.16
N LYS A 302 -25.92 16.60 13.30
CA LYS A 302 -27.32 16.50 13.72
C LYS A 302 -28.17 17.27 12.71
N ARG A 303 -28.41 16.70 11.52
CA ARG A 303 -29.49 17.18 10.67
C ARG A 303 -30.80 16.83 11.37
N LYS A 304 -31.69 17.81 11.51
CA LYS A 304 -33.10 17.52 11.82
C LYS A 304 -33.61 16.66 10.67
N ASP A 305 -34.34 15.58 10.96
CA ASP A 305 -34.95 14.71 9.96
C ASP A 305 -35.87 15.59 9.09
N ASP A 306 -35.38 15.96 7.90
CA ASP A 306 -35.97 16.93 6.98
C ASP A 306 -36.63 16.26 5.77
N GLY A 307 -36.66 14.92 5.76
CA GLY A 307 -37.30 14.14 4.70
C GLY A 307 -36.51 14.03 3.40
N LEU A 308 -35.24 14.48 3.35
CA LEU A 308 -34.40 14.34 2.16
C LEU A 308 -33.94 12.88 1.93
N ALA A 309 -33.78 12.51 0.66
CA ALA A 309 -33.43 11.16 0.22
C ALA A 309 -32.08 10.67 0.77
N LYS A 310 -31.98 9.37 1.09
CA LYS A 310 -30.86 8.79 1.84
C LYS A 310 -30.11 7.78 0.97
N TRP A 311 -28.84 8.06 0.66
CA TRP A 311 -27.96 7.04 0.11
C TRP A 311 -27.68 5.97 1.17
N GLN A 312 -27.83 4.71 0.79
CA GLN A 312 -27.44 3.56 1.59
C GLN A 312 -26.19 2.91 1.00
N LYS A 313 -25.17 2.75 1.81
CA LYS A 313 -23.99 1.97 1.42
C LYS A 313 -24.35 0.48 1.40
N LEU A 314 -24.17 -0.17 0.25
CA LEU A 314 -24.42 -1.60 0.10
C LEU A 314 -23.16 -2.41 0.41
N THR A 315 -22.09 -2.12 -0.33
CA THR A 315 -20.85 -2.89 -0.27
C THR A 315 -19.64 -1.96 -0.31
N SER A 316 -18.60 -2.29 0.45
CA SER A 316 -17.27 -1.73 0.27
C SER A 316 -16.22 -2.80 0.42
N ALA A 317 -15.37 -2.93 -0.58
CA ALA A 317 -14.27 -3.89 -0.58
C ALA A 317 -13.01 -3.27 -1.20
N GLY A 318 -11.85 -3.79 -0.80
CA GLY A 318 -10.62 -3.55 -1.54
C GLY A 318 -10.51 -4.56 -2.65
N SER A 319 -10.59 -4.13 -3.92
CA SER A 319 -10.29 -5.02 -5.05
C SER A 319 -8.78 -5.06 -5.28
N ALA A 320 -8.20 -6.25 -5.22
CA ALA A 320 -6.85 -6.48 -5.76
C ALA A 320 -6.93 -6.46 -7.30
N ILE A 321 -6.97 -5.26 -7.89
CA ILE A 321 -6.92 -5.06 -9.36
C ILE A 321 -5.58 -5.58 -9.95
N SER A 322 -4.59 -5.90 -9.10
CA SER A 322 -3.19 -6.19 -9.48
C SER A 322 -2.87 -7.65 -9.83
N ASP A 323 -3.58 -8.64 -9.31
CA ASP A 323 -2.96 -9.98 -9.19
C ASP A 323 -3.17 -10.91 -10.40
N ARG A 324 -4.17 -10.64 -11.26
CA ARG A 324 -4.51 -11.54 -12.40
C ARG A 324 -4.12 -11.01 -13.79
N ALA A 325 -3.92 -9.70 -13.95
CA ALA A 325 -3.53 -9.11 -15.24
C ALA A 325 -2.05 -9.36 -15.62
N ARG A 326 -1.23 -9.86 -14.68
CA ARG A 326 0.23 -10.04 -14.82
C ARG A 326 0.66 -11.19 -15.72
N GLU A 327 -0.12 -12.26 -15.86
CA GLU A 327 0.35 -13.46 -16.57
C GLU A 327 0.29 -13.37 -18.10
N HIS A 328 -0.48 -12.43 -18.69
CA HIS A 328 -0.79 -12.46 -20.13
C HIS A 328 -0.79 -11.09 -20.84
N ALA A 329 -0.41 -10.01 -20.17
CA ALA A 329 -0.25 -8.69 -20.79
C ALA A 329 1.14 -8.53 -21.44
N VAL A 330 1.20 -7.74 -22.52
CA VAL A 330 2.43 -7.40 -23.26
C VAL A 330 3.54 -6.92 -22.29
N PRO A 331 4.82 -7.29 -22.48
CA PRO A 331 5.88 -7.32 -21.43
C PRO A 331 6.34 -5.97 -20.84
N ASP A 332 5.56 -4.91 -20.94
CA ASP A 332 6.04 -3.55 -20.63
C ASP A 332 5.00 -2.67 -19.91
N THR A 333 3.87 -3.22 -19.42
CA THR A 333 2.83 -2.40 -18.76
C THR A 333 3.16 -2.10 -17.28
N SER A 334 4.04 -1.12 -17.03
CA SER A 334 4.32 -0.57 -15.70
C SER A 334 3.27 0.46 -15.25
N VAL A 335 2.11 0.02 -14.75
CA VAL A 335 1.30 0.78 -13.77
C VAL A 335 0.60 -0.20 -12.83
N GLN A 336 1.12 -0.32 -11.61
CA GLN A 336 0.46 -1.00 -10.51
C GLN A 336 -0.34 0.03 -9.72
N LYS A 337 -1.68 -0.07 -9.73
CA LYS A 337 -2.51 0.57 -8.71
C LYS A 337 -3.54 -0.45 -8.25
N THR A 338 -3.45 -0.87 -7.00
CA THR A 338 -4.58 -1.47 -6.28
C THR A 338 -5.71 -0.43 -6.22
N GLY A 339 -6.97 -0.84 -6.28
CA GLY A 339 -8.14 0.05 -6.22
C GLY A 339 -9.09 -0.40 -5.11
N ARG A 340 -9.70 0.52 -4.38
CA ARG A 340 -10.87 0.20 -3.54
C ARG A 340 -12.12 0.64 -4.28
N TYR A 341 -13.20 -0.12 -4.13
CA TYR A 341 -14.49 0.24 -4.69
C TYR A 341 -15.55 0.39 -3.59
N TRP A 342 -16.49 1.28 -3.84
CA TRP A 342 -17.64 1.56 -2.99
C TRP A 342 -18.89 1.53 -3.86
N LEU A 343 -19.89 0.73 -3.45
CA LEU A 343 -21.21 0.70 -4.08
C LEU A 343 -22.23 1.28 -3.09
N ASN A 344 -22.91 2.34 -3.52
CA ASN A 344 -24.02 2.95 -2.79
C ASN A 344 -25.31 2.79 -3.61
N GLU A 345 -26.40 2.40 -2.95
CA GLU A 345 -27.76 2.36 -3.49
C GLU A 345 -28.53 3.59 -3.01
N PHE A 346 -29.31 4.20 -3.89
CA PHE A 346 -30.18 5.31 -3.54
C PHE A 346 -31.56 4.82 -3.08
N ARG A 347 -31.91 5.03 -1.80
CA ARG A 347 -33.24 4.65 -1.25
C ARG A 347 -34.07 5.89 -0.86
N PRO A 348 -35.34 5.98 -1.28
CA PRO A 348 -36.21 7.08 -0.88
C PRO A 348 -36.70 6.91 0.57
N VAL A 349 -36.86 8.02 1.29
CA VAL A 349 -37.61 8.06 2.56
C VAL A 349 -39.11 8.07 2.23
N SER A 350 -39.92 7.31 2.98
CA SER A 350 -41.35 7.14 2.74
C SER A 350 -42.10 8.49 2.71
N ARG A 351 -42.84 8.78 1.64
CA ARG A 351 -43.73 9.94 1.53
C ARG A 351 -44.89 9.84 2.55
N LYS A 352 -44.71 10.40 3.74
CA LYS A 352 -45.80 10.92 4.57
C LYS A 352 -45.37 12.24 5.19
N GLY A 353 -45.80 13.34 4.57
CA GLY A 353 -45.67 14.70 5.10
C GLY A 353 -44.71 15.58 4.31
N LEU A 354 -45.13 16.03 3.13
CA LEU A 354 -44.43 17.06 2.36
C LEU A 354 -45.47 18.09 1.88
N ASP A 355 -45.96 18.87 2.84
CA ASP A 355 -46.51 20.19 2.57
C ASP A 355 -45.71 21.16 3.46
N ASN A 356 -44.97 22.08 2.83
CA ASN A 356 -44.21 23.20 3.40
C ASN A 356 -42.76 22.97 3.86
N ALA A 357 -41.81 23.05 2.91
CA ALA A 357 -40.50 23.72 3.04
C ALA A 357 -39.88 23.74 1.62
N GLY A 358 -39.68 24.87 0.94
CA GLY A 358 -38.91 26.04 1.34
C GLY A 358 -37.45 25.82 0.95
N ILE A 359 -37.10 26.12 -0.32
CA ILE A 359 -35.73 26.09 -0.87
C ILE A 359 -34.82 26.91 0.05
N LEU A 360 -33.76 26.29 0.59
CA LEU A 360 -32.79 26.94 1.46
C LEU A 360 -31.45 27.06 0.73
N ASP A 361 -31.09 28.31 0.44
CA ASP A 361 -29.84 28.76 -0.17
C ASP A 361 -28.67 28.53 0.80
N VAL A 362 -27.73 27.66 0.42
CA VAL A 362 -26.56 27.28 1.23
C VAL A 362 -25.34 28.06 0.75
N THR A 363 -25.35 29.38 0.95
CA THR A 363 -24.20 30.25 0.69
C THR A 363 -23.69 31.01 1.92
N THR A 364 -24.35 30.91 3.10
CA THR A 364 -24.07 31.84 4.22
C THR A 364 -23.88 31.18 5.60
N ALA A 365 -23.08 30.12 5.72
CA ALA A 365 -22.73 29.60 7.05
C ALA A 365 -21.32 29.04 7.12
N ILE A 366 -20.31 29.91 7.24
CA ILE A 366 -19.08 29.75 8.05
C ILE A 366 -18.42 31.13 8.09
N MET A 367 -18.57 31.86 9.21
CA MET A 367 -17.62 32.83 9.81
C MET A 367 -18.30 33.46 11.04
N PRO A 368 -17.65 33.42 12.22
CA PRO A 368 -17.69 34.61 13.07
C PRO A 368 -16.27 35.03 13.47
N GLY A 369 -15.96 36.30 13.18
CA GLY A 369 -14.77 37.00 13.68
C GLY A 369 -14.90 37.39 15.16
N PRO A 370 -13.82 37.92 15.77
CA PRO A 370 -13.70 38.06 17.22
C PRO A 370 -14.29 39.39 17.71
N SER A 371 -14.99 39.38 18.84
CA SER A 371 -15.25 40.59 19.62
C SER A 371 -15.07 40.34 21.12
N HIS A 372 -14.43 41.31 21.77
CA HIS A 372 -14.00 41.34 23.16
C HIS A 372 -15.15 41.61 24.14
N ALA A 373 -15.09 40.99 25.34
CA ALA A 373 -15.09 41.63 26.68
C ALA A 373 -15.74 40.73 27.77
N ARG A 374 -15.07 40.68 28.94
CA ARG A 374 -15.39 39.95 30.20
C ARG A 374 -16.46 40.71 31.05
N PRO A 375 -16.72 40.37 32.34
CA PRO A 375 -16.92 39.09 33.08
C PRO A 375 -18.22 39.10 33.94
N ALA A 376 -18.64 37.94 34.52
CA ALA A 376 -19.00 37.76 35.96
C ALA A 376 -19.94 36.55 36.27
N THR A 377 -19.44 35.70 37.18
CA THR A 377 -20.08 35.05 38.36
C THR A 377 -21.29 34.08 38.29
N GLY A 378 -21.11 32.91 38.93
CA GLY A 378 -22.08 32.27 39.86
C GLY A 378 -22.87 31.07 39.32
N ILE A 379 -22.36 29.83 39.39
CA ILE A 379 -22.59 28.80 40.44
C ILE A 379 -24.08 28.45 40.73
N ALA A 380 -24.50 27.25 40.28
CA ALA A 380 -25.29 26.24 41.03
C ALA A 380 -25.49 24.98 40.15
N LEU A 381 -24.78 23.85 40.42
CA LEU A 381 -25.19 22.70 41.25
C LEU A 381 -26.20 21.72 40.60
N LYS A 382 -25.74 20.59 40.05
CA LYS A 382 -25.79 19.25 40.70
C LYS A 382 -25.43 18.09 39.74
N GLN A 383 -24.66 17.16 40.30
CA GLN A 383 -24.20 15.87 39.76
C GLN A 383 -25.33 14.83 39.69
N SER A 384 -25.21 13.87 38.75
CA SER A 384 -25.39 12.40 38.94
C SER A 384 -24.97 11.67 37.64
N TRP A 385 -24.51 10.41 37.79
CA TRP A 385 -23.66 9.65 36.85
C TRP A 385 -24.40 8.68 35.89
N ARG A 386 -23.67 8.28 34.82
CA ARG A 386 -23.59 6.96 34.11
C ARG A 386 -24.72 5.93 34.30
N PHE A 387 -25.23 5.36 33.21
CA PHE A 387 -25.02 3.93 32.82
C PHE A 387 -25.70 3.54 31.47
N MET A 388 -24.95 2.77 30.67
CA MET A 388 -25.35 1.64 29.80
C MET A 388 -24.78 1.66 28.37
N TYR A 389 -23.58 1.10 28.24
CA TYR A 389 -23.17 0.25 27.13
C TYR A 389 -22.50 -0.99 27.75
N GLU A 390 -23.08 -2.17 27.50
CA GLU A 390 -22.46 -3.51 27.33
C GLU A 390 -23.41 -4.63 27.77
N ILE A 391 -23.90 -5.42 26.81
CA ILE A 391 -24.16 -6.86 26.97
C ILE A 391 -23.70 -7.59 25.69
N ARG A 392 -22.64 -8.40 25.87
CA ARG A 392 -22.27 -9.69 25.22
C ARG A 392 -21.49 -9.77 23.91
N PHE A 393 -20.19 -9.95 24.11
CA PHE A 393 -19.29 -11.04 23.68
C PHE A 393 -19.75 -12.21 22.78
N CYS A 394 -18.79 -12.55 21.91
CA CYS A 394 -18.45 -13.75 21.14
C CYS A 394 -18.88 -15.14 21.65
N LEU A 395 -19.07 -16.07 20.71
CA LEU A 395 -18.24 -17.30 20.53
C LEU A 395 -18.86 -18.22 19.47
N VAL A 396 -18.10 -18.60 18.43
CA VAL A 396 -17.88 -20.00 18.01
C VAL A 396 -16.59 -20.09 17.17
N ILE A 397 -15.58 -20.82 17.68
CA ILE A 397 -14.65 -21.61 16.87
C ILE A 397 -14.82 -23.07 17.32
N ASN A 398 -14.86 -23.95 16.32
CA ASN A 398 -15.01 -25.40 16.37
C ASN A 398 -13.92 -26.11 17.20
N PRO A 399 -14.07 -27.39 17.63
CA PRO A 399 -13.72 -28.45 16.68
C PRO A 399 -14.50 -29.79 16.80
N ILE A 400 -14.38 -30.54 15.71
CA ILE A 400 -14.70 -31.94 15.47
C ILE A 400 -14.10 -32.86 16.55
N CYS A 401 -14.92 -33.75 17.11
CA CYS A 401 -14.70 -35.20 17.09
C CYS A 401 -15.78 -35.94 17.90
N GLY A 402 -16.52 -36.80 17.21
CA GLY A 402 -16.77 -38.17 17.65
C GLY A 402 -17.70 -38.37 18.84
N GLY A 403 -18.99 -38.57 18.51
CA GLY A 403 -19.60 -39.86 18.78
C GLY A 403 -20.16 -40.14 20.17
N VAL A 404 -21.31 -40.81 20.12
CA VAL A 404 -21.94 -41.62 21.17
C VAL A 404 -22.96 -40.86 22.01
N GLN A 405 -24.21 -41.04 21.57
CA GLN A 405 -25.46 -40.97 22.31
C GLN A 405 -25.31 -41.69 23.66
N ASP A 406 -25.97 -41.24 24.73
CA ASP A 406 -27.30 -41.80 25.01
C ASP A 406 -27.92 -41.26 26.29
N GLU A 407 -29.24 -41.37 26.28
CA GLU A 407 -30.22 -41.12 27.30
C GLU A 407 -29.92 -41.82 28.64
N ALA A 408 -30.37 -41.21 29.74
CA ALA A 408 -30.59 -41.94 30.98
C ALA A 408 -32.09 -42.21 31.15
N GLY A 409 -32.51 -43.36 30.61
CA GLY A 409 -33.52 -44.22 31.20
C GLY A 409 -32.84 -45.46 31.80
N ASP A 410 -32.93 -45.58 33.12
CA ASP A 410 -32.53 -46.68 34.03
C ASP A 410 -33.11 -48.07 33.62
N PRO A 411 -32.84 -49.23 34.27
CA PRO A 411 -31.73 -49.70 35.14
C PRO A 411 -31.16 -51.10 34.75
N CYS A 412 -29.88 -51.37 35.01
CA CYS A 412 -29.45 -52.59 35.74
C CYS A 412 -27.93 -52.71 35.96
N LYS A 413 -27.57 -52.67 37.25
CA LYS A 413 -26.61 -53.55 37.96
C LYS A 413 -25.10 -53.53 37.60
N LEU A 414 -24.34 -53.14 38.65
CA LEU A 414 -23.21 -53.86 39.27
C LEU A 414 -21.96 -54.10 38.39
N LYS A 415 -20.74 -53.66 38.71
CA LYS A 415 -20.00 -53.58 39.99
C LYS A 415 -18.93 -52.47 39.83
N ALA A 416 -18.85 -51.52 40.76
CA ALA A 416 -17.82 -51.48 41.81
C ALA A 416 -16.39 -51.74 41.29
N GLU A 417 -15.60 -50.68 41.15
CA GLU A 417 -14.21 -50.62 41.65
C GLU A 417 -13.69 -49.17 41.68
N VAL A 418 -13.53 -48.66 42.91
CA VAL A 418 -12.36 -47.90 43.43
C VAL A 418 -12.04 -46.56 42.73
N GLY A 419 -12.28 -45.37 43.30
CA GLY A 419 -11.92 -44.95 44.65
C GLY A 419 -10.65 -44.08 44.64
N CYS A 420 -10.74 -42.81 44.21
CA CYS A 420 -9.86 -41.67 44.59
C CYS A 420 -10.36 -40.42 43.82
N ALA A 421 -10.93 -39.38 44.43
CA ALA A 421 -10.12 -38.28 44.96
C ALA A 421 -11.02 -37.29 45.75
N VAL A 422 -11.42 -37.68 46.96
CA VAL A 422 -11.43 -36.72 48.08
C VAL A 422 -9.96 -36.51 48.44
N LYS A 423 -9.32 -35.50 47.82
CA LYS A 423 -8.06 -34.83 48.24
C LYS A 423 -7.58 -33.88 47.14
N GLN A 424 -7.93 -32.60 47.24
CA GLN A 424 -7.01 -31.44 47.15
C GLN A 424 -7.77 -30.11 47.10
N PHE A 425 -8.45 -29.79 48.21
CA PHE A 425 -8.60 -28.41 48.66
C PHE A 425 -7.22 -27.93 49.16
N SER A 426 -6.30 -27.56 48.24
CA SER A 426 -5.01 -26.90 48.56
C SER A 426 -4.21 -26.40 47.34
N LYS A 427 -4.85 -25.83 46.30
CA LYS A 427 -4.12 -25.17 45.18
C LYS A 427 -4.71 -23.85 44.68
N ALA A 428 -5.34 -23.06 45.56
CA ALA A 428 -5.66 -21.65 45.29
C ALA A 428 -4.74 -20.65 46.02
N THR A 429 -3.77 -21.12 46.81
CA THR A 429 -2.89 -20.26 47.63
C THR A 429 -1.51 -20.00 47.01
N VAL A 430 -1.13 -20.72 45.94
CA VAL A 430 0.21 -20.57 45.31
C VAL A 430 0.26 -19.43 44.28
N CYS A 431 -0.87 -19.04 43.68
CA CYS A 431 -0.89 -17.97 42.67
C CYS A 431 -0.80 -16.55 43.29
N MET A 432 -1.31 -16.35 44.53
CA MET A 432 -1.16 -15.08 45.24
C MET A 432 0.23 -14.89 45.88
N GLN A 433 0.99 -15.96 46.07
CA GLN A 433 2.34 -15.89 46.66
C GLN A 433 3.40 -15.57 45.60
N ALA A 434 3.22 -16.01 44.35
CA ALA A 434 4.05 -15.62 43.21
C ALA A 434 3.87 -14.14 42.82
N CYS A 435 2.64 -13.61 42.94
CA CYS A 435 2.36 -12.20 42.68
C CYS A 435 2.94 -11.27 43.76
N ARG A 436 2.97 -11.71 45.03
CA ARG A 436 3.66 -10.99 46.12
C ARG A 436 5.19 -10.95 45.95
N GLN A 437 5.80 -12.02 45.44
CA GLN A 437 7.26 -12.06 45.21
C GLN A 437 7.70 -11.22 44.00
N HIS A 438 6.86 -11.08 42.97
CA HIS A 438 7.15 -10.23 41.83
C HIS A 438 7.05 -8.73 42.17
N VAL A 439 6.07 -8.34 42.99
CA VAL A 439 5.91 -6.96 43.47
C VAL A 439 6.96 -6.59 44.54
N ALA A 440 7.42 -7.54 45.35
CA ALA A 440 8.49 -7.31 46.32
C ALA A 440 9.88 -7.11 45.66
N LYS A 441 10.12 -7.68 44.46
CA LYS A 441 11.38 -7.47 43.71
C LYS A 441 11.48 -6.11 43.02
N LEU A 442 10.35 -5.46 42.72
CA LEU A 442 10.28 -4.15 42.05
C LEU A 442 10.35 -2.95 43.00
N LEU A 443 10.40 -3.15 44.33
CA LEU A 443 10.30 -2.08 45.33
C LEU A 443 11.48 -2.00 46.32
N HIS A 444 12.69 -2.40 45.91
CA HIS A 444 13.83 -2.45 46.83
C HIS A 444 14.60 -1.14 47.09
N LEU A 445 14.05 0.05 46.76
CA LEU A 445 14.72 1.33 47.05
C LEU A 445 13.89 2.41 47.75
N ARG A 446 12.73 2.09 48.36
CA ARG A 446 11.96 3.10 49.15
C ARG A 446 11.28 2.56 50.40
N HIS A 447 11.92 1.65 51.14
CA HIS A 447 11.30 1.02 52.33
C HIS A 447 11.49 1.76 53.67
N ALA A 448 11.99 3.00 53.69
CA ALA A 448 12.28 3.69 54.96
C ALA A 448 11.35 4.85 55.36
N ARG A 449 10.28 5.19 54.61
CA ARG A 449 9.37 6.31 54.99
C ARG A 449 7.90 6.13 54.62
N LEU A 450 7.32 4.93 54.79
CA LEU A 450 5.89 4.72 54.51
C LEU A 450 5.11 4.02 55.63
N THR A 451 5.71 3.80 56.80
CA THR A 451 5.04 3.20 57.96
C THR A 451 4.36 4.20 58.91
N SER A 452 4.30 5.50 58.57
CA SER A 452 3.73 6.53 59.44
C SER A 452 2.49 7.27 58.91
N LEU A 453 1.87 6.83 57.82
CA LEU A 453 0.68 7.50 57.26
C LEU A 453 -0.62 6.69 57.47
N PRO A 454 -1.72 7.34 57.90
CA PRO A 454 -2.98 6.67 58.21
C PRO A 454 -3.67 6.08 56.95
N TYR A 455 -4.43 4.99 57.18
CA TYR A 455 -5.04 4.07 56.20
C TYR A 455 -5.76 4.73 55.00
N LYS A 456 -6.28 5.95 55.15
CA LYS A 456 -6.92 6.71 54.06
C LYS A 456 -5.96 7.16 52.95
N HIS A 457 -4.66 7.32 53.21
CA HIS A 457 -3.69 7.74 52.19
C HIS A 457 -3.08 6.58 51.38
N GLN A 458 -3.13 5.35 51.88
CA GLN A 458 -2.72 4.16 51.09
C GLN A 458 -3.71 3.87 49.95
N HIS A 459 -5.01 4.13 50.15
CA HIS A 459 -6.03 3.91 49.12
C HIS A 459 -5.92 4.91 47.96
N GLN A 460 -5.47 6.15 48.21
CA GLN A 460 -5.30 7.17 47.15
C GLN A 460 -4.09 6.92 46.24
N LEU A 461 -3.05 6.25 46.74
CA LEU A 461 -1.86 5.86 45.95
C LEU A 461 -2.12 4.64 45.06
N CYS A 462 -2.94 3.67 45.51
CA CYS A 462 -3.38 2.55 44.67
C CYS A 462 -4.36 2.99 43.57
N HIS A 463 -5.24 3.96 43.83
CA HIS A 463 -6.15 4.48 42.80
C HIS A 463 -5.46 5.30 41.71
N HIS A 464 -4.32 5.95 41.99
CA HIS A 464 -3.52 6.62 40.96
C HIS A 464 -2.69 5.64 40.09
N HIS A 465 -2.30 4.48 40.62
CA HIS A 465 -1.61 3.45 39.82
C HIS A 465 -2.56 2.61 38.96
N PHE A 466 -3.80 2.37 39.40
CA PHE A 466 -4.79 1.59 38.64
C PHE A 466 -5.60 2.42 37.62
N ALA A 467 -5.66 3.75 37.75
CA ALA A 467 -6.32 4.62 36.77
C ALA A 467 -5.49 4.86 35.49
N ALA A 468 -4.24 4.38 35.45
CA ALA A 468 -3.37 4.46 34.27
C ALA A 468 -3.49 3.25 33.32
N ILE A 469 -4.25 2.21 33.70
CA ILE A 469 -4.71 1.17 32.76
C ILE A 469 -5.91 1.77 32.02
N ARG A 470 -5.65 2.80 31.22
CA ARG A 470 -6.55 3.19 30.14
C ARG A 470 -6.70 1.97 29.24
N THR A 471 -7.93 1.58 28.97
CA THR A 471 -8.32 0.89 27.74
C THR A 471 -7.71 1.64 26.56
N MET A 472 -6.47 1.30 26.19
CA MET A 472 -5.93 1.63 24.87
C MET A 472 -6.69 0.75 23.91
N ALA A 473 -7.41 1.37 22.97
CA ALA A 473 -7.88 0.64 21.81
C ALA A 473 -6.66 -0.07 21.21
N GLU A 474 -6.76 -1.39 21.04
CA GLU A 474 -5.66 -2.19 20.51
C GLU A 474 -5.36 -1.68 19.10
N ILE A 475 -4.17 -1.11 18.91
CA ILE A 475 -3.75 -0.58 17.62
C ILE A 475 -3.49 -1.79 16.72
N THR A 476 -4.28 -1.95 15.66
CA THR A 476 -4.14 -3.06 14.72
C THR A 476 -3.57 -2.57 13.39
N HIS A 477 -2.70 -3.37 12.77
CA HIS A 477 -2.14 -3.08 11.46
C HIS A 477 -2.43 -4.23 10.45
N PRO A 478 -2.81 -3.96 9.19
CA PRO A 478 -3.19 -5.01 8.23
C PRO A 478 -2.12 -6.06 7.92
N THR A 479 -0.84 -5.71 8.08
CA THR A 479 0.29 -6.65 7.89
C THR A 479 0.55 -7.53 9.11
N ILE A 480 -0.12 -7.26 10.23
CA ILE A 480 -0.08 -8.09 11.43
C ILE A 480 -1.27 -9.05 11.40
N LYS A 481 -0.99 -10.33 11.15
CA LYS A 481 -2.01 -11.39 11.15
C LYS A 481 -1.57 -12.51 12.08
N ASP A 482 -2.50 -13.03 12.88
CA ASP A 482 -2.24 -14.10 13.86
C ASP A 482 -1.12 -13.75 14.87
N GLY A 483 -0.94 -12.44 15.16
CA GLY A 483 0.12 -11.95 16.05
C GLY A 483 1.51 -11.86 15.42
N TRP A 484 1.62 -11.98 14.08
CA TRP A 484 2.89 -11.88 13.35
C TRP A 484 2.84 -10.76 12.31
N PHE A 485 3.81 -9.86 12.38
CA PHE A 485 4.13 -8.93 11.31
C PHE A 485 4.85 -9.72 10.20
N ARG A 486 4.48 -9.47 8.94
CA ARG A 486 5.08 -10.10 7.76
C ARG A 486 5.53 -9.01 6.79
N GLU A 487 6.84 -8.93 6.56
CA GLU A 487 7.44 -8.05 5.56
C GLU A 487 7.37 -8.72 4.20
N ILE A 488 6.53 -8.17 3.31
CA ILE A 488 6.32 -8.68 1.95
C ILE A 488 6.51 -7.51 0.98
N ASN A 489 7.40 -7.67 0.00
CA ASN A 489 7.68 -6.65 -1.01
C ASN A 489 8.02 -7.31 -2.36
N ASP A 490 7.67 -6.65 -3.46
CA ASP A 490 7.99 -7.08 -4.83
C ASP A 490 9.50 -7.05 -5.13
N MET A 491 10.30 -6.33 -4.33
CA MET A 491 11.76 -6.29 -4.40
C MET A 491 12.41 -7.61 -3.93
N TRP A 492 11.70 -8.47 -3.22
CA TRP A 492 12.18 -9.81 -2.82
C TRP A 492 11.05 -10.85 -2.95
N PRO A 493 10.61 -11.15 -4.18
CA PRO A 493 9.42 -11.97 -4.40
C PRO A 493 9.65 -13.41 -3.92
N GLY A 494 8.61 -14.01 -3.33
CA GLY A 494 8.63 -15.39 -2.87
C GLY A 494 9.30 -15.62 -1.51
N GLN A 495 9.78 -14.57 -0.84
CA GLN A 495 10.30 -14.62 0.53
C GLN A 495 9.69 -13.52 1.41
N ALA A 496 9.64 -13.76 2.73
CA ALA A 496 9.14 -12.79 3.70
C ALA A 496 9.83 -12.99 5.06
N MET A 497 10.27 -11.91 5.69
CA MET A 497 10.70 -11.92 7.09
C MET A 497 9.47 -11.74 7.98
N THR A 498 9.40 -12.52 9.07
CA THR A 498 8.25 -12.45 9.99
C THR A 498 8.70 -12.29 11.43
N LEU A 499 8.14 -11.30 12.11
CA LEU A 499 8.42 -11.02 13.52
C LEU A 499 7.13 -11.15 14.34
N LYS A 500 7.21 -11.88 15.45
CA LYS A 500 6.09 -12.00 16.39
C LYS A 500 5.91 -10.69 17.13
N VAL A 501 4.68 -10.19 17.15
CA VAL A 501 4.31 -8.91 17.72
C VAL A 501 3.81 -9.14 19.15
N ASN A 502 4.44 -8.49 20.13
CA ASN A 502 3.91 -8.40 21.48
C ASN A 502 2.84 -7.32 21.56
N GLN A 503 3.17 -6.11 21.07
CA GLN A 503 2.28 -4.96 21.11
C GLN A 503 2.62 -3.95 20.01
N VAL A 504 1.61 -3.43 19.31
CA VAL A 504 1.78 -2.23 18.47
C VAL A 504 1.77 -1.00 19.38
N VAL A 505 2.85 -0.22 19.36
CA VAL A 505 3.03 0.96 20.23
C VAL A 505 2.75 2.27 19.53
N HIS A 506 2.81 2.28 18.20
CA HIS A 506 2.44 3.41 17.36
C HIS A 506 2.08 2.97 15.94
N HIS A 507 1.06 3.58 15.36
CA HIS A 507 0.81 3.52 13.92
C HIS A 507 0.28 4.87 13.47
N GLU A 508 0.94 5.49 12.50
CA GLU A 508 0.45 6.70 11.85
C GLU A 508 0.89 6.74 10.40
N LYS A 509 0.04 7.32 9.54
CA LYS A 509 0.45 7.66 8.17
C LYS A 509 0.93 9.11 8.15
N SER A 510 2.20 9.33 7.86
CA SER A 510 2.81 10.65 7.76
C SER A 510 2.47 11.32 6.42
N LYS A 511 3.08 12.46 6.13
CA LYS A 511 2.99 13.10 4.81
C LYS A 511 3.63 12.25 3.71
N TYR A 512 4.59 11.39 4.06
CA TYR A 512 5.46 10.70 3.13
C TYR A 512 5.20 9.20 3.08
N GLN A 513 4.92 8.56 4.23
CA GLN A 513 4.89 7.09 4.34
C GLN A 513 4.02 6.60 5.50
N ASP A 514 3.69 5.31 5.51
CA ASP A 514 3.08 4.62 6.64
C ASP A 514 4.15 4.28 7.69
N VAL A 515 3.98 4.76 8.93
CA VAL A 515 4.93 4.59 10.03
C VAL A 515 4.32 3.67 11.08
N LEU A 516 4.88 2.48 11.22
CA LEU A 516 4.49 1.47 12.21
C LEU A 516 5.64 1.22 13.18
N ILE A 517 5.34 1.26 14.48
CA ILE A 517 6.27 0.86 15.53
C ILE A 517 5.59 -0.16 16.42
N PHE A 518 6.26 -1.29 16.61
CA PHE A 518 5.77 -2.35 17.50
C PHE A 518 6.91 -2.94 18.34
N GLU A 519 6.55 -3.42 19.52
CA GLU A 519 7.41 -4.26 20.33
C GLU A 519 7.30 -5.70 19.83
N SER A 520 8.43 -6.27 19.39
CA SER A 520 8.52 -7.67 19.00
C SER A 520 8.82 -8.58 20.20
N SER A 521 8.62 -9.89 20.04
CA SER A 521 8.94 -10.86 21.11
C SER A 521 10.43 -10.95 21.43
N ASP A 522 11.30 -10.87 20.42
CA ASP A 522 12.72 -11.24 20.52
C ASP A 522 13.69 -10.23 19.89
N TYR A 523 13.20 -9.16 19.26
CA TYR A 523 14.01 -8.15 18.54
C TYR A 523 13.88 -6.72 19.13
N GLY A 524 13.18 -6.57 20.26
CA GLY A 524 12.91 -5.27 20.88
C GLY A 524 11.91 -4.45 20.08
N MET A 525 12.06 -3.12 20.13
CA MET A 525 11.27 -2.20 19.30
C MET A 525 11.69 -2.30 17.83
N VAL A 526 10.68 -2.29 16.95
CA VAL A 526 10.82 -2.40 15.50
C VAL A 526 10.20 -1.17 14.85
N LEU A 527 10.96 -0.49 14.00
CA LEU A 527 10.46 0.56 13.12
C LEU A 527 10.20 -0.03 11.73
N VAL A 528 9.00 0.21 11.23
CA VAL A 528 8.56 -0.20 9.90
C VAL A 528 8.05 1.03 9.14
N LEU A 529 8.55 1.23 7.93
CA LEU A 529 8.10 2.28 7.01
C LEU A 529 7.57 1.63 5.73
N ASP A 530 6.35 1.97 5.33
CA ASP A 530 5.66 1.40 4.16
C ASP A 530 5.73 -0.14 4.08
N ASN A 531 5.59 -0.79 5.25
CA ASN A 531 5.66 -2.24 5.46
C ASN A 531 7.06 -2.88 5.34
N VAL A 532 8.11 -2.08 5.20
CA VAL A 532 9.52 -2.54 5.20
C VAL A 532 10.15 -2.23 6.56
N ILE A 533 10.80 -3.23 7.16
CA ILE A 533 11.55 -3.09 8.41
C ILE A 533 12.74 -2.17 8.15
N GLN A 534 12.79 -1.05 8.85
CA GLN A 534 13.92 -0.14 8.78
C GLN A 534 14.97 -0.46 9.84
N CYS A 535 14.55 -0.81 11.05
CA CYS A 535 15.49 -1.21 12.10
C CYS A 535 14.80 -1.98 13.22
N THR A 536 15.61 -2.80 13.91
CA THR A 536 15.24 -3.39 15.20
C THR A 536 16.33 -3.09 16.23
N GLU A 537 15.95 -2.90 17.49
CA GLU A 537 16.93 -2.64 18.56
C GLU A 537 17.98 -3.76 18.72
N ARG A 538 17.64 -4.98 18.28
CA ARG A 538 18.53 -6.14 18.42
C ARG A 538 19.70 -6.15 17.46
N ASP A 539 19.55 -5.65 16.24
CA ASP A 539 20.56 -5.81 15.17
C ASP A 539 20.94 -4.52 14.42
N GLU A 540 20.28 -3.38 14.73
CA GLU A 540 20.58 -2.07 14.12
C GLU A 540 22.06 -1.73 14.09
N PHE A 541 22.81 -2.12 15.12
CA PHE A 541 24.20 -1.74 15.28
C PHE A 541 25.09 -2.26 14.15
N SER A 542 24.72 -3.39 13.52
CA SER A 542 25.46 -3.92 12.38
C SER A 542 25.40 -2.94 11.19
N TYR A 543 24.20 -2.44 10.89
CA TYR A 543 24.00 -1.53 9.79
C TYR A 543 24.53 -0.13 10.13
N GLN A 544 24.16 0.42 11.30
CA GLN A 544 24.53 1.79 11.69
C GLN A 544 26.04 1.97 11.82
N GLU A 545 26.73 1.01 12.42
CA GLU A 545 28.18 1.05 12.53
C GLU A 545 28.82 0.93 11.14
N MET A 546 28.39 -0.01 10.30
CA MET A 546 29.01 -0.23 8.99
C MET A 546 28.79 0.93 8.01
N ILE A 547 27.56 1.42 7.85
CA ILE A 547 27.26 2.53 6.94
C ILE A 547 28.00 3.81 7.34
N THR A 548 28.25 3.99 8.65
CA THR A 548 28.99 5.14 9.17
C THR A 548 30.49 4.94 9.02
N HIS A 549 31.01 3.83 9.54
CA HIS A 549 32.43 3.65 9.78
C HIS A 549 33.21 3.27 8.53
N LEU A 550 32.57 2.67 7.51
CA LEU A 550 33.21 2.49 6.21
C LEU A 550 33.68 3.84 5.64
N GLY A 551 32.78 4.81 5.48
CA GLY A 551 33.15 6.15 4.99
C GLY A 551 34.03 6.94 5.94
N MET A 552 33.70 6.94 7.24
CA MET A 552 34.41 7.74 8.24
C MET A 552 35.87 7.31 8.41
N PHE A 553 36.17 6.00 8.45
CA PHE A 553 37.55 5.50 8.59
C PHE A 553 38.32 5.54 7.26
N SER A 554 37.67 5.66 6.10
CA SER A 554 38.36 5.93 4.82
C SER A 554 38.78 7.41 4.66
N HIS A 555 38.33 8.31 5.53
CA HIS A 555 38.72 9.72 5.53
C HIS A 555 39.77 10.05 6.62
N PRO A 556 40.83 10.85 6.33
CA PRO A 556 41.95 11.08 7.26
C PRO A 556 41.58 11.87 8.50
N LYS A 557 40.61 12.78 8.42
CA LYS A 557 40.16 13.59 9.55
C LYS A 557 38.79 14.23 9.28
N PRO A 558 37.68 13.47 9.29
CA PRO A 558 36.36 14.02 8.97
C PRO A 558 35.91 15.00 10.06
N LYS A 559 35.58 16.24 9.68
CA LYS A 559 35.15 17.32 10.58
C LYS A 559 33.68 17.67 10.39
N LYS A 560 33.23 17.80 9.14
CA LYS A 560 31.84 18.13 8.80
C LYS A 560 31.20 16.98 8.04
N VAL A 561 30.19 16.38 8.64
CA VAL A 561 29.52 15.18 8.13
C VAL A 561 28.05 15.49 7.83
N LEU A 562 27.56 15.04 6.68
CA LEU A 562 26.14 15.08 6.32
C LEU A 562 25.57 13.66 6.35
N VAL A 563 24.38 13.51 6.91
CA VAL A 563 23.57 12.30 6.86
C VAL A 563 22.25 12.68 6.16
N ILE A 564 21.94 12.02 5.07
CA ILE A 564 20.68 12.17 4.32
C ILE A 564 19.82 10.94 4.63
N GLY A 565 18.59 11.17 5.08
CA GLY A 565 17.76 10.14 5.71
C GLY A 565 18.20 9.91 7.17
N GLY A 566 18.20 8.65 7.63
CA GLY A 566 18.64 8.29 8.99
C GLY A 566 17.79 8.87 10.12
N GLY A 567 16.48 9.00 9.90
CA GLY A 567 15.52 9.59 10.84
C GLY A 567 15.41 8.87 12.19
N ASP A 568 15.95 7.66 12.36
CA ASP A 568 16.06 6.99 13.66
C ASP A 568 17.15 7.60 14.56
N GLY A 569 18.13 8.28 13.98
CA GLY A 569 19.23 8.98 14.66
C GLY A 569 20.43 8.09 14.99
N GLY A 570 20.39 6.82 14.62
CA GLY A 570 21.44 5.85 14.88
C GLY A 570 22.74 6.12 14.16
N VAL A 571 22.69 6.48 12.87
CA VAL A 571 23.89 6.93 12.14
C VAL A 571 24.52 8.17 12.80
N LEU A 572 23.71 9.10 13.32
CA LEU A 572 24.26 10.25 14.05
C LEU A 572 24.96 9.84 15.34
N ARG A 573 24.41 8.86 16.08
CA ARG A 573 25.04 8.28 17.28
C ARG A 573 26.43 7.74 16.95
N GLU A 574 26.59 7.09 15.80
CA GLU A 574 27.86 6.54 15.34
C GLU A 574 28.83 7.62 14.84
N VAL A 575 28.34 8.61 14.10
CA VAL A 575 29.16 9.73 13.58
C VAL A 575 29.83 10.49 14.72
N VAL A 576 29.08 10.82 15.79
CA VAL A 576 29.59 11.65 16.88
C VAL A 576 30.59 10.94 17.81
N LYS A 577 30.80 9.62 17.66
CA LYS A 577 31.90 8.89 18.33
C LYS A 577 33.28 9.32 17.82
N HIS A 578 33.36 9.90 16.62
CA HIS A 578 34.63 10.37 16.04
C HIS A 578 34.99 11.75 16.58
N GLU A 579 36.03 11.85 17.40
CA GLU A 579 36.45 13.11 18.04
C GLU A 579 36.75 14.23 17.04
N SER A 580 37.21 13.88 15.83
CA SER A 580 37.52 14.84 14.77
C SER A 580 36.28 15.57 14.24
N VAL A 581 35.08 15.03 14.44
CA VAL A 581 33.83 15.65 13.99
C VAL A 581 33.60 16.93 14.79
N GLU A 582 33.40 18.02 14.07
CA GLU A 582 33.06 19.35 14.58
C GLU A 582 31.56 19.64 14.38
N GLU A 583 30.98 19.16 13.28
CA GLU A 583 29.56 19.33 12.93
C GLU A 583 29.01 18.08 12.21
N ALA A 584 27.86 17.59 12.66
CA ALA A 584 27.11 16.52 12.00
C ALA A 584 25.71 17.05 11.64
N VAL A 585 25.37 17.04 10.36
CA VAL A 585 24.08 17.52 9.86
C VAL A 585 23.23 16.33 9.45
N LEU A 586 22.00 16.25 9.93
CA LEU A 586 20.98 15.34 9.43
C LEU A 586 20.03 16.11 8.52
N CYS A 587 19.73 15.59 7.34
CA CYS A 587 18.63 16.03 6.50
C CYS A 587 17.69 14.85 6.26
N ASP A 588 16.54 14.84 6.94
CA ASP A 588 15.51 13.82 6.75
C ASP A 588 14.22 14.47 6.28
N ILE A 589 13.51 13.81 5.36
CA ILE A 589 12.31 14.38 4.72
C ILE A 589 11.09 14.32 5.65
N ASP A 590 11.05 13.37 6.59
CA ASP A 590 9.87 13.04 7.38
C ASP A 590 10.07 13.27 8.88
N GLU A 591 9.55 14.41 9.35
CA GLU A 591 9.56 14.78 10.77
C GLU A 591 8.92 13.72 11.68
N ALA A 592 7.95 12.94 11.16
CA ALA A 592 7.30 11.88 11.91
C ALA A 592 8.31 10.82 12.38
N VAL A 593 9.21 10.40 11.50
CA VAL A 593 10.24 9.40 11.81
C VAL A 593 11.15 9.91 12.92
N ILE A 594 11.66 11.13 12.81
CA ILE A 594 12.50 11.75 13.86
C ILE A 594 11.78 11.81 15.20
N ARG A 595 10.55 12.31 15.21
CA ARG A 595 9.76 12.50 16.44
C ARG A 595 9.45 11.16 17.11
N LEU A 596 9.08 10.15 16.33
CA LEU A 596 8.71 8.84 16.83
C LEU A 596 9.93 8.05 17.29
N SER A 597 11.05 8.14 16.59
CA SER A 597 12.32 7.52 17.00
C SER A 597 12.82 8.10 18.33
N LYS A 598 12.73 9.43 18.53
CA LYS A 598 13.01 10.06 19.83
C LYS A 598 12.15 9.52 20.98
N LYS A 599 10.94 9.07 20.67
CA LYS A 599 9.98 8.58 21.68
C LYS A 599 10.12 7.08 21.95
N TYR A 600 10.30 6.28 20.91
CA TYR A 600 10.21 4.82 20.99
C TYR A 600 11.54 4.10 20.78
N LEU A 601 12.55 4.78 20.24
CA LEU A 601 13.87 4.23 19.91
C LEU A 601 14.99 5.05 20.59
N PRO A 602 14.99 5.19 21.93
CA PRO A 602 15.93 6.07 22.65
C PRO A 602 17.40 5.66 22.48
N GLY A 603 17.69 4.37 22.26
CA GLY A 603 19.06 3.88 22.05
C GLY A 603 19.68 4.32 20.72
N MET A 604 18.87 4.58 19.70
CA MET A 604 19.31 5.09 18.40
C MET A 604 19.25 6.62 18.38
N SER A 605 18.12 7.18 18.82
CA SER A 605 17.85 8.62 18.79
C SER A 605 18.66 9.47 19.79
N VAL A 606 19.50 8.86 20.63
CA VAL A 606 20.44 9.61 21.50
C VAL A 606 21.38 10.51 20.69
N GLY A 607 21.68 10.15 19.44
CA GLY A 607 22.49 10.97 18.53
C GLY A 607 21.95 12.40 18.35
N PHE A 608 20.63 12.58 18.35
CA PHE A 608 19.99 13.89 18.20
C PHE A 608 20.30 14.88 19.33
N GLN A 609 20.73 14.40 20.49
CA GLN A 609 20.98 15.23 21.68
C GLN A 609 22.42 15.76 21.71
N HIS A 610 23.28 15.29 20.82
CA HIS A 610 24.69 15.67 20.82
C HIS A 610 24.85 17.14 20.37
N PRO A 611 25.66 17.97 21.04
CA PRO A 611 25.78 19.41 20.74
C PRO A 611 26.35 19.72 19.35
N LYS A 612 27.01 18.75 18.72
CA LYS A 612 27.55 18.87 17.35
C LYS A 612 26.51 18.55 16.27
N VAL A 613 25.31 18.10 16.63
CA VAL A 613 24.28 17.65 15.69
C VAL A 613 23.33 18.80 15.34
N LYS A 614 23.06 18.95 14.05
CA LYS A 614 22.03 19.85 13.49
C LYS A 614 21.06 19.04 12.67
N VAL A 615 19.76 19.28 12.86
CA VAL A 615 18.70 18.57 12.14
C VAL A 615 17.99 19.54 11.21
N HIS A 616 17.88 19.14 9.95
CA HIS A 616 17.08 19.79 8.93
C HIS A 616 15.96 18.83 8.50
N VAL A 617 14.72 19.29 8.55
CA VAL A 617 13.57 18.54 8.03
C VAL A 617 13.31 19.03 6.62
N GLY A 618 13.61 18.20 5.63
CA GLY A 618 13.54 18.59 4.22
C GLY A 618 14.00 17.51 3.26
N ASP A 619 13.74 17.76 1.98
CA ASP A 619 14.16 16.90 0.88
C ASP A 619 15.70 16.98 0.72
N GLY A 620 16.37 15.83 0.86
CA GLY A 620 17.82 15.72 0.75
C GLY A 620 18.39 16.15 -0.60
N PHE A 621 17.64 15.95 -1.70
CA PHE A 621 18.07 16.37 -3.03
C PHE A 621 18.11 17.90 -3.14
N LYS A 622 17.06 18.57 -2.66
CA LYS A 622 17.01 20.04 -2.62
C LYS A 622 18.03 20.62 -1.66
N PHE A 623 18.18 19.99 -0.49
CA PHE A 623 19.16 20.40 0.50
C PHE A 623 20.58 20.35 -0.09
N LEU A 624 20.97 19.28 -0.77
CA LEU A 624 22.30 19.16 -1.38
C LEU A 624 22.59 20.22 -2.44
N ALA A 625 21.59 20.68 -3.19
CA ALA A 625 21.78 21.66 -4.26
C ALA A 625 22.35 23.00 -3.76
N ASP A 626 22.13 23.33 -2.48
CA ASP A 626 22.61 24.57 -1.86
C ASP A 626 24.05 24.47 -1.33
N TYR A 627 24.68 23.29 -1.37
CA TYR A 627 26.03 23.07 -0.84
C TYR A 627 27.04 22.70 -1.92
N LYS A 628 28.22 23.31 -1.83
CA LYS A 628 29.41 22.96 -2.60
C LYS A 628 30.62 22.94 -1.68
N ASP A 629 31.53 21.98 -1.86
CA ASP A 629 32.82 21.90 -1.13
C ASP A 629 32.67 22.04 0.40
N SER A 630 31.61 21.45 0.96
CA SER A 630 31.12 21.74 2.31
C SER A 630 31.33 20.61 3.30
N PHE A 631 31.26 19.36 2.84
CA PHE A 631 31.27 18.17 3.70
C PHE A 631 32.51 17.32 3.44
N ASP A 632 33.09 16.76 4.50
CA ASP A 632 34.21 15.81 4.40
C ASP A 632 33.68 14.39 4.14
N VAL A 633 32.53 14.06 4.74
CA VAL A 633 31.84 12.77 4.56
C VAL A 633 30.34 13.00 4.38
N ILE A 634 29.73 12.30 3.43
CA ILE A 634 28.26 12.27 3.25
C ILE A 634 27.77 10.82 3.33
N ILE A 635 26.80 10.55 4.19
CA ILE A 635 26.16 9.25 4.35
C ILE A 635 24.72 9.36 3.84
N THR A 636 24.34 8.52 2.89
CA THR A 636 22.93 8.38 2.45
C THR A 636 22.35 7.11 3.06
N ASP A 637 21.54 7.31 4.10
CA ASP A 637 20.81 6.29 4.85
C ASP A 637 19.33 6.36 4.44
N SER A 638 19.06 5.92 3.21
CA SER A 638 17.75 5.91 2.59
C SER A 638 17.04 4.57 2.77
N SER A 639 15.74 4.53 2.53
CA SER A 639 15.00 3.29 2.26
C SER A 639 15.26 2.81 0.82
N ASP A 640 14.76 1.61 0.50
CA ASP A 640 14.83 0.98 -0.82
C ASP A 640 14.41 1.94 -1.97
N PRO A 641 14.93 1.74 -3.20
CA PRO A 641 14.66 2.60 -4.36
C PRO A 641 13.23 2.40 -4.90
N ASP A 642 12.24 2.76 -4.09
CA ASP A 642 10.82 2.85 -4.45
C ASP A 642 10.29 4.25 -4.10
N GLY A 643 9.32 4.72 -4.87
CA GLY A 643 8.74 6.05 -4.72
C GLY A 643 9.77 7.20 -4.77
N PRO A 644 9.75 8.14 -3.80
CA PRO A 644 10.62 9.32 -3.84
C PRO A 644 12.12 9.01 -3.69
N ALA A 645 12.49 7.82 -3.22
CA ALA A 645 13.89 7.42 -3.02
C ALA A 645 14.60 7.06 -4.35
N GLU A 646 13.89 6.70 -5.42
CA GLU A 646 14.49 6.30 -6.72
C GLU A 646 15.49 7.34 -7.27
N ALA A 647 15.18 8.63 -7.10
CA ALA A 647 16.05 9.72 -7.55
C ALA A 647 17.44 9.72 -6.88
N LEU A 648 17.57 9.14 -5.67
CA LEU A 648 18.81 9.04 -4.89
C LEU A 648 19.80 7.99 -5.45
N PHE A 649 19.41 7.27 -6.50
CA PHE A 649 20.20 6.18 -7.08
C PHE A 649 20.66 6.48 -8.51
N GLN A 650 20.36 7.68 -9.01
CA GLN A 650 20.70 8.10 -10.36
C GLN A 650 21.93 8.99 -10.41
N LYS A 651 22.60 9.03 -11.56
CA LYS A 651 23.80 9.86 -11.80
C LYS A 651 23.67 11.33 -11.34
N PRO A 652 22.55 12.04 -11.56
CA PRO A 652 22.41 13.44 -11.11
C PRO A 652 22.59 13.59 -9.60
N TYR A 653 22.10 12.63 -8.81
CA TYR A 653 22.27 12.66 -7.36
C TYR A 653 23.73 12.43 -6.95
N PHE A 654 24.43 11.49 -7.58
CA PHE A 654 25.86 11.30 -7.33
C PHE A 654 26.69 12.54 -7.69
N GLN A 655 26.30 13.28 -8.72
CA GLN A 655 26.94 14.56 -9.05
C GLN A 655 26.72 15.60 -7.94
N LEU A 656 25.51 15.70 -7.38
CA LEU A 656 25.25 16.58 -6.23
C LEU A 656 26.08 16.20 -5.01
N LEU A 657 26.18 14.90 -4.70
CA LEU A 657 27.05 14.40 -3.63
C LEU A 657 28.51 14.78 -3.87
N HIS A 658 29.01 14.57 -5.09
CA HIS A 658 30.38 14.91 -5.47
C HIS A 658 30.68 16.41 -5.33
N ASP A 659 29.74 17.25 -5.72
CA ASP A 659 29.89 18.71 -5.69
C ASP A 659 29.82 19.25 -4.25
N ALA A 660 28.97 18.66 -3.41
CA ALA A 660 28.86 19.00 -1.98
C ALA A 660 30.08 18.52 -1.16
N LEU A 661 30.78 17.47 -1.61
CA LEU A 661 31.98 16.95 -0.98
C LEU A 661 33.21 17.85 -1.19
N ARG A 662 34.00 17.98 -0.13
CA ARG A 662 35.35 18.56 -0.19
C ARG A 662 36.33 17.72 -0.99
N GLU A 663 37.46 18.31 -1.35
CA GLU A 663 38.58 17.56 -1.91
C GLU A 663 38.98 16.40 -0.97
N GLY A 664 39.13 15.20 -1.55
CA GLY A 664 39.37 13.97 -0.79
C GLY A 664 38.17 13.44 0.00
N GLY A 665 37.00 14.06 -0.12
CA GLY A 665 35.78 13.65 0.56
C GLY A 665 35.30 12.25 0.19
N VAL A 666 34.53 11.64 1.09
CA VAL A 666 34.05 10.24 0.98
C VAL A 666 32.54 10.20 1.10
N ILE A 667 31.88 9.37 0.29
CA ILE A 667 30.47 9.01 0.51
C ILE A 667 30.33 7.55 0.92
N THR A 668 29.26 7.26 1.67
CA THR A 668 28.74 5.91 1.89
C THR A 668 27.23 5.91 1.68
N THR A 669 26.69 4.99 0.90
CA THR A 669 25.24 4.91 0.62
C THR A 669 24.70 3.49 0.76
N GLN A 670 23.53 3.37 1.39
CA GLN A 670 22.74 2.14 1.53
C GLN A 670 22.19 1.61 0.21
N GLY A 671 22.23 2.41 -0.87
CA GLY A 671 21.62 2.03 -2.14
C GLY A 671 22.24 0.82 -2.87
N SER A 672 23.24 0.21 -2.26
CA SER A 672 23.95 -1.00 -2.64
C SER A 672 23.24 -2.22 -2.05
N GLU A 673 22.04 -2.51 -2.54
CA GLU A 673 21.18 -3.62 -2.16
C GLU A 673 21.85 -5.00 -1.96
N ASN A 674 21.10 -6.01 -1.52
CA ASN A 674 21.64 -7.35 -1.29
C ASN A 674 22.04 -8.05 -2.63
N PRO A 675 23.29 -8.55 -2.80
CA PRO A 675 23.74 -9.16 -4.05
C PRO A 675 23.06 -10.50 -4.36
N TRP A 676 22.41 -11.13 -3.37
CA TRP A 676 21.57 -12.31 -3.60
C TRP A 676 20.25 -11.99 -4.30
N LEU A 677 19.81 -10.73 -4.24
CA LEU A 677 18.50 -10.29 -4.73
C LEU A 677 18.64 -9.30 -5.91
N HIS A 678 19.57 -8.34 -5.81
CA HIS A 678 19.59 -7.14 -6.65
C HIS A 678 20.92 -6.92 -7.39
N LEU A 679 21.64 -7.99 -7.73
CA LEU A 679 22.99 -7.89 -8.31
C LEU A 679 23.08 -6.99 -9.55
N SER A 680 22.08 -7.02 -10.43
CA SER A 680 22.03 -6.15 -11.62
C SER A 680 21.98 -4.66 -11.25
N MET A 681 21.15 -4.31 -10.26
CA MET A 681 21.03 -2.93 -9.76
C MET A 681 22.35 -2.46 -9.14
N ILE A 682 23.02 -3.32 -8.36
CA ILE A 682 24.32 -3.00 -7.76
C ILE A 682 25.38 -2.76 -8.84
N VAL A 683 25.36 -3.55 -9.92
CA VAL A 683 26.27 -3.36 -11.07
C VAL A 683 26.04 -2.00 -11.72
N ASP A 684 24.79 -1.61 -11.96
CA ASP A 684 24.47 -0.33 -12.61
C ASP A 684 24.71 0.87 -11.69
N LEU A 685 24.49 0.71 -10.38
CA LEU A 685 24.89 1.67 -9.36
C LEU A 685 26.40 1.88 -9.36
N LYS A 686 27.19 0.79 -9.29
CA LYS A 686 28.66 0.87 -9.30
C LYS A 686 29.17 1.57 -10.57
N LYS A 687 28.57 1.29 -11.73
CA LYS A 687 28.88 2.00 -12.98
C LYS A 687 28.57 3.49 -12.88
N SER A 688 27.41 3.86 -12.34
CA SER A 688 27.00 5.25 -12.17
C SER A 688 27.95 6.01 -11.24
N CYS A 689 28.32 5.41 -10.11
CA CYS A 689 29.31 5.98 -9.20
C CYS A 689 30.68 6.14 -9.86
N LYS A 690 31.17 5.16 -10.62
CA LYS A 690 32.44 5.25 -11.37
C LYS A 690 32.47 6.33 -12.45
N GLN A 691 31.31 6.83 -12.90
CA GLN A 691 31.26 7.97 -13.83
C GLN A 691 31.48 9.31 -13.14
N VAL A 692 31.36 9.37 -11.81
CA VAL A 692 31.43 10.61 -11.02
C VAL A 692 32.64 10.60 -10.10
N PHE A 693 32.93 9.47 -9.46
CA PHE A 693 34.03 9.30 -8.52
C PHE A 693 35.16 8.45 -9.12
N PRO A 694 36.43 8.82 -8.91
CA PRO A 694 37.57 8.01 -9.37
C PRO A 694 37.66 6.65 -8.65
N VAL A 695 37.16 6.54 -7.42
CA VAL A 695 37.09 5.30 -6.65
C VAL A 695 35.64 5.04 -6.23
N ALA A 696 35.14 3.84 -6.52
CA ALA A 696 33.82 3.38 -6.12
C ALA A 696 33.86 1.87 -5.85
N GLU A 697 33.68 1.49 -4.58
CA GLU A 697 33.77 0.10 -4.12
C GLU A 697 32.54 -0.31 -3.32
N TYR A 698 32.20 -1.58 -3.45
CA TYR A 698 31.03 -2.17 -2.81
C TYR A 698 31.48 -2.98 -1.59
N GLY A 699 31.00 -2.60 -0.41
CA GLY A 699 31.12 -3.35 0.84
C GLY A 699 29.79 -3.96 1.25
N TRP A 700 29.77 -4.89 2.20
CA TRP A 700 28.53 -5.46 2.73
C TRP A 700 28.61 -5.81 4.22
N THR A 701 27.44 -5.97 4.84
CA THR A 701 27.30 -6.43 6.24
C THR A 701 26.18 -7.44 6.38
N THR A 702 26.24 -8.24 7.45
CA THR A 702 25.16 -9.14 7.86
C THR A 702 24.22 -8.43 8.81
N ILE A 703 22.93 -8.45 8.53
CA ILE A 703 21.87 -7.89 9.39
C ILE A 703 20.64 -8.79 9.26
N PRO A 704 20.31 -9.60 10.29
CA PRO A 704 19.30 -10.65 10.18
C PRO A 704 17.91 -10.19 9.75
N THR A 705 17.50 -8.99 10.14
CA THR A 705 16.13 -8.50 9.89
C THR A 705 15.94 -7.85 8.53
N TYR A 706 17.01 -7.64 7.75
CA TYR A 706 16.89 -7.18 6.37
C TYR A 706 16.69 -8.34 5.40
N PRO A 707 16.14 -8.07 4.20
CA PRO A 707 15.88 -9.10 3.19
C PRO A 707 17.13 -9.95 2.88
N SER A 708 16.98 -11.27 3.01
CA SER A 708 18.06 -12.26 2.85
C SER A 708 19.25 -12.07 3.81
N GLY A 709 19.06 -11.39 4.95
CA GLY A 709 19.96 -11.36 6.10
C GLY A 709 21.23 -10.52 5.95
N GLN A 710 21.33 -9.71 4.90
CA GLN A 710 22.50 -8.86 4.63
C GLN A 710 22.14 -7.68 3.73
N ILE A 711 22.99 -6.65 3.71
CA ILE A 711 22.88 -5.49 2.83
C ILE A 711 24.26 -4.95 2.46
N GLY A 712 24.35 -4.18 1.39
CA GLY A 712 25.59 -3.56 0.93
C GLY A 712 25.65 -2.06 1.08
N PHE A 713 26.84 -1.54 0.79
CA PHE A 713 27.18 -0.13 0.83
C PHE A 713 28.06 0.22 -0.37
N MET A 714 27.75 1.32 -1.07
CA MET A 714 28.71 1.90 -2.02
C MET A 714 29.56 2.92 -1.28
N VAL A 715 30.88 2.74 -1.31
CA VAL A 715 31.86 3.67 -0.75
C VAL A 715 32.60 4.32 -1.91
N CYS A 716 32.49 5.64 -2.04
CA CYS A 716 33.15 6.39 -3.11
C CYS A 716 33.96 7.55 -2.55
N THR A 717 35.00 7.96 -3.26
CA THR A 717 35.82 9.11 -2.85
C THR A 717 36.35 9.88 -4.05
N LYS A 718 36.56 11.18 -3.85
CA LYS A 718 37.18 12.10 -4.82
C LYS A 718 38.69 11.89 -4.95
N ASP A 719 39.31 11.21 -3.99
CA ASP A 719 40.73 10.89 -4.03
C ASP A 719 41.00 9.59 -4.79
N GLY A 720 41.48 9.71 -6.03
CA GLY A 720 41.80 8.57 -6.89
C GLY A 720 42.91 7.65 -6.38
N SER A 721 43.67 8.09 -5.36
CA SER A 721 44.75 7.28 -4.75
C SER A 721 44.29 6.48 -3.52
N ARG A 722 43.05 6.69 -3.05
CA ARG A 722 42.53 6.10 -1.83
C ARG A 722 42.07 4.66 -2.04
N ASP A 723 42.59 3.74 -1.23
CA ASP A 723 42.03 2.39 -1.09
C ASP A 723 40.98 2.39 0.02
N VAL A 724 39.71 2.58 -0.35
CA VAL A 724 38.59 2.59 0.62
C VAL A 724 38.31 1.22 1.21
N LYS A 725 38.95 0.14 0.74
CA LYS A 725 38.80 -1.21 1.32
C LYS A 725 39.58 -1.38 2.62
N LYS A 726 40.49 -0.44 2.91
CA LYS A 726 41.32 -0.44 4.10
C LYS A 726 41.02 0.81 4.92
N PRO A 727 40.80 0.68 6.24
CA PRO A 727 40.61 1.84 7.08
C PRO A 727 41.92 2.65 7.12
N LEU A 728 41.82 3.95 6.84
CA LEU A 728 42.96 4.86 6.83
C LEU A 728 43.38 5.29 8.24
N ARG A 729 42.39 5.35 9.14
CA ARG A 729 42.59 5.54 10.56
C ARG A 729 42.31 4.24 11.28
N CYS A 730 43.07 3.94 12.32
CA CYS A 730 42.79 2.85 13.23
C CYS A 730 42.68 3.41 14.65
N VAL A 731 41.78 2.86 15.44
CA VAL A 731 41.78 3.03 16.90
C VAL A 731 42.34 1.76 17.53
N SER A 732 42.71 1.79 18.79
CA SER A 732 43.23 0.59 19.46
C SER A 732 42.16 -0.50 19.55
N GLU A 733 42.54 -1.79 19.60
CA GLU A 733 41.59 -2.90 19.71
C GLU A 733 40.72 -2.78 20.99
N GLU A 734 41.30 -2.25 22.07
CA GLU A 734 40.58 -1.93 23.31
C GLU A 734 39.55 -0.81 23.12
N GLU A 735 39.83 0.19 22.29
CA GLU A 735 38.86 1.22 21.94
C GLU A 735 37.78 0.72 20.99
N GLU A 736 38.12 -0.14 20.01
CA GLU A 736 37.14 -0.79 19.14
C GLU A 736 36.12 -1.57 19.99
N GLU A 737 36.58 -2.38 20.95
CA GLU A 737 35.71 -3.18 21.84
C GLU A 737 34.81 -2.31 22.73
N LYS A 738 35.26 -1.10 23.10
CA LYS A 738 34.46 -0.16 23.89
C LYS A 738 33.43 0.59 23.05
N LEU A 739 33.77 0.92 21.82
CA LEU A 739 32.98 1.81 20.97
C LEU A 739 31.96 1.07 20.11
N PHE A 740 32.30 -0.14 19.65
CA PHE A 740 31.59 -0.83 18.57
C PHE A 740 31.14 -2.23 19.01
N LYS A 741 29.99 -2.66 18.50
CA LYS A 741 29.45 -4.00 18.70
C LYS A 741 29.72 -4.92 17.50
N TYR A 742 29.86 -4.36 16.31
CA TYR A 742 30.05 -5.08 15.05
C TYR A 742 31.30 -4.62 14.29
N TYR A 743 31.49 -3.31 14.13
CA TYR A 743 32.60 -2.77 13.37
C TYR A 743 33.93 -3.02 14.06
N SER A 744 34.92 -3.43 13.27
CA SER A 744 36.34 -3.39 13.59
C SER A 744 37.12 -3.13 12.31
N SER A 745 38.37 -2.71 12.43
CA SER A 745 39.29 -2.61 11.27
C SER A 745 39.34 -3.90 10.44
N LYS A 746 39.29 -5.07 11.08
CA LYS A 746 39.25 -6.38 10.40
C LYS A 746 37.93 -6.62 9.67
N VAL A 747 36.81 -6.26 10.27
CA VAL A 747 35.47 -6.35 9.65
C VAL A 747 35.35 -5.38 8.48
N HIS A 748 35.94 -4.18 8.57
CA HIS A 748 36.02 -3.22 7.48
C HIS A 748 36.64 -3.86 6.24
N GLU A 749 37.83 -4.44 6.35
CA GLU A 749 38.50 -5.09 5.21
C GLU A 749 37.70 -6.30 4.69
N ALA A 750 37.16 -7.11 5.59
CA ALA A 750 36.37 -8.28 5.24
C ALA A 750 35.06 -7.94 4.51
N ALA A 751 34.46 -6.78 4.80
CA ALA A 751 33.24 -6.31 4.16
C ALA A 751 33.40 -6.11 2.64
N PHE A 752 34.61 -5.97 2.12
CA PHE A 752 34.88 -5.86 0.68
C PHE A 752 35.22 -7.21 0.02
N VAL A 753 35.25 -8.30 0.80
CA VAL A 753 35.43 -9.65 0.28
C VAL A 753 34.07 -10.21 -0.13
N LEU A 754 33.86 -10.33 -1.44
CA LEU A 754 32.56 -10.70 -2.01
C LEU A 754 32.50 -12.19 -2.38
N PRO A 755 31.31 -12.82 -2.33
CA PRO A 755 31.09 -14.12 -2.93
C PRO A 755 31.48 -14.12 -4.42
N LYS A 756 31.97 -15.26 -4.91
CA LYS A 756 32.61 -15.32 -6.25
C LYS A 756 31.70 -14.86 -7.39
N PHE A 757 30.39 -15.09 -7.29
CA PHE A 757 29.43 -14.67 -8.30
C PHE A 757 29.28 -13.14 -8.34
N ALA A 758 29.21 -12.49 -7.18
CA ALA A 758 29.10 -11.04 -7.05
C ALA A 758 30.42 -10.36 -7.44
N GLU A 759 31.55 -10.91 -6.99
CA GLU A 759 32.89 -10.46 -7.38
C GLU A 759 33.04 -10.46 -8.91
N LYS A 760 32.58 -11.53 -9.59
CA LYS A 760 32.64 -11.62 -11.05
C LYS A 760 31.80 -10.53 -11.74
N ALA A 761 30.62 -10.22 -11.19
CA ALA A 761 29.71 -9.22 -11.76
C ALA A 761 30.18 -7.78 -11.52
N LEU A 762 30.88 -7.51 -10.40
CA LEU A 762 31.27 -6.17 -9.96
C LEU A 762 32.72 -5.76 -10.29
N ARG A 763 33.43 -6.59 -11.07
CA ARG A 763 34.78 -6.32 -11.56
C ARG A 763 34.82 -5.14 -12.52
#